data_AF-A0A8X8KQR5-F1
#
_entry.id   AF-A0A8X8KQR5-F1
#
_cell.length_a   1.000
_cell.length_b   1.000
_cell.length_c   1.000
_cell.angle_alpha   90.00
_cell.angle_beta   90.00
_cell.angle_gamma   90.00
#
_symmetry.space_group_name_H-M   'P 1'
#
loop_
_entity.id
_entity.type
_entity.pdbx_description
1 polymer ?
#
loop_
_entity_poly.entity_id
_entity_poly.type
_entity_poly.pdbx_seq_one_letter_code
_entity_poly.pdbx_strand_id
1 'polypeptide(L)'
;MPCPIEKRPANGPADRKGKTLAFDPATARQGNICVIWIDDMIDIFNWRHAFGVTIRTPNIDRLMAEGTRFANAYATVPLCAPCRAEIATGLSPFRSGLVDLNRFWRDVLPPTAHWAYDLRRAGFRTFTTGKTDANYKPMPAEYSRILFHEDMPAEDRGRRRGVHAYLDKGPGIEGVNHPDDDGSCDHTFYDHSVASNAVDYLGRADPARRHLIQLGFKHPHYNLTCPDRFYQMYDAAAITWPASAHPDDFHGPQPGMAVYEAAYIVNGQWTPEKAGDDAWRQVVRGYFAACSHVDHEIGRFMDALRASALGGNTTVILLSDNGFNLGTHDSFHKMSQWDSAAHVPLGLWHAGMPGGQVVDCPVSLHNLPKTILDLAGLPPRPAWVSGQSLLPLVDPAFGVYDRTKSPLTAVFGTLSVRPSTPGLTHLRYFRYPNGEEHVYDVVADPGETTNLAGGPDTPALRAELVAAGLHLGLDLRGMERPADGINAMMAMDGAVVLAGGPADNDYWAYGEAAEKIVEGPDGGQDTLWYLAGPDGYTLRVPANIETVRMATVTARNETDSAVGKVVRIVAHPASAIRFEASERVSVHVTGSAGDDVMVGPVYAGAVFEGGAGHDRLVALSGRRNDRHAFYGGAGNDTLTGGNGRDTLDGGPGDDVIRGGDGFNIIHGGPGNDLITDGDHSSEIHTGPGRNRVVSGSGRDQFHVGPGENTITGGEGGVTYHIAWGGVTTITDWRAGDAIRLAGWPGTPDIAQDGPDVVIRLGMSVVVLEGQTDGAALRAALAWAESVGG
;
A
#
# COMPACT_ATOMS: atom_id res chain seq x y z
N MET A 1 -1.72 -76.21 17.87
CA MET A 1 -2.45 -75.60 16.73
C MET A 1 -1.88 -74.21 16.48
N PRO A 2 -1.14 -73.98 15.39
CA PRO A 2 -0.90 -72.64 14.86
C PRO A 2 -1.93 -72.33 13.75
N CYS A 3 -2.51 -71.14 13.78
CA CYS A 3 -3.45 -70.62 12.77
C CYS A 3 -2.66 -69.83 11.70
N PRO A 4 -3.02 -69.88 10.40
CA PRO A 4 -2.09 -69.64 9.30
C PRO A 4 -2.00 -68.18 8.83
N ILE A 5 -0.87 -67.90 8.18
CA ILE A 5 -0.53 -66.65 7.49
C ILE A 5 -1.31 -66.59 6.17
N GLU A 6 -2.20 -65.61 6.01
CA GLU A 6 -2.83 -65.30 4.71
C GLU A 6 -1.89 -64.44 3.85
N LYS A 7 -1.63 -64.91 2.63
CA LYS A 7 -0.90 -64.21 1.58
C LYS A 7 -1.75 -63.04 1.06
N ARG A 8 -1.20 -61.82 1.12
CA ARG A 8 -1.73 -60.68 0.34
C ARG A 8 -1.63 -61.00 -1.16
N PRO A 9 -2.68 -60.73 -1.98
CA PRO A 9 -2.55 -60.85 -3.42
C PRO A 9 -1.67 -59.70 -3.94
N ALA A 10 -0.72 -60.06 -4.81
CA ALA A 10 0.03 -59.13 -5.62
C ALA A 10 -0.90 -58.50 -6.66
N ASN A 11 -1.29 -57.24 -6.45
CA ASN A 11 -1.87 -56.45 -7.53
C ASN A 11 -0.72 -55.92 -8.38
N GLY A 12 -0.63 -56.41 -9.62
CA GLY A 12 0.25 -55.87 -10.65
C GLY A 12 -0.11 -54.40 -10.99
N PRO A 13 0.71 -53.74 -11.83
CA PRO A 13 0.50 -52.35 -12.19
C PRO A 13 -0.72 -52.25 -13.12
N ALA A 14 -1.90 -52.08 -12.53
CA ALA A 14 -3.08 -51.67 -13.25
C ALA A 14 -2.92 -50.19 -13.61
N ASP A 15 -3.02 -49.93 -14.91
CA ASP A 15 -3.18 -48.66 -15.60
C ASP A 15 -4.03 -47.66 -14.78
N ARG A 16 -3.37 -46.82 -13.96
CA ARG A 16 -4.00 -45.71 -13.22
C ARG A 16 -4.01 -44.47 -14.11
N LYS A 17 -4.80 -44.49 -15.19
CA LYS A 17 -5.44 -43.23 -15.60
C LYS A 17 -6.37 -42.84 -14.46
N GLY A 18 -6.04 -41.75 -13.76
CA GLY A 18 -6.73 -41.31 -12.55
C GLY A 18 -8.24 -41.28 -12.75
N LYS A 19 -9.01 -41.96 -11.87
CA LYS A 19 -10.46 -41.85 -11.89
C LYS A 19 -10.83 -40.40 -11.53
N THR A 20 -11.58 -39.73 -12.40
CA THR A 20 -12.26 -38.48 -12.07
C THR A 20 -13.21 -38.75 -10.91
N LEU A 21 -13.04 -38.03 -9.80
CA LEU A 21 -13.98 -38.09 -8.68
C LEU A 21 -15.13 -37.13 -8.93
N ALA A 22 -16.35 -37.50 -8.53
CA ALA A 22 -17.48 -36.57 -8.52
C ALA A 22 -17.12 -35.34 -7.66
N PHE A 23 -17.64 -34.15 -7.98
CA PHE A 23 -17.48 -32.99 -7.11
C PHE A 23 -18.61 -32.93 -6.10
N ASP A 24 -18.35 -33.38 -4.86
CA ASP A 24 -19.29 -33.36 -3.75
C ASP A 24 -18.55 -33.08 -2.42
N PRO A 25 -19.25 -32.82 -1.31
CA PRO A 25 -18.59 -32.52 -0.04
C PRO A 25 -17.62 -33.59 0.47
N ALA A 26 -17.84 -34.88 0.17
CA ALA A 26 -16.98 -35.95 0.65
C ALA A 26 -15.69 -36.05 -0.18
N THR A 27 -15.78 -35.93 -1.50
CA THR A 27 -14.65 -36.01 -2.41
C THR A 27 -13.82 -34.72 -2.40
N ALA A 28 -14.46 -33.55 -2.39
CA ALA A 28 -13.77 -32.26 -2.38
C ALA A 28 -12.82 -32.14 -1.16
N ARG A 29 -13.28 -32.59 0.01
CA ARG A 29 -12.49 -32.64 1.26
C ARG A 29 -11.26 -33.54 1.21
N GLN A 30 -11.18 -34.44 0.24
CA GLN A 30 -10.01 -35.32 0.01
C GLN A 30 -9.16 -34.84 -1.17
N GLY A 31 -9.60 -33.80 -1.87
CA GLY A 31 -8.96 -33.27 -3.07
C GLY A 31 -7.76 -32.37 -2.79
N ASN A 32 -7.02 -32.09 -3.87
CA ASN A 32 -6.03 -31.04 -3.94
C ASN A 32 -6.72 -29.70 -4.17
N ILE A 33 -6.03 -28.62 -3.82
CA ILE A 33 -6.51 -27.25 -4.00
C ILE A 33 -5.46 -26.48 -4.80
N CYS A 34 -5.90 -25.82 -5.86
CA CYS A 34 -5.10 -24.87 -6.61
C CYS A 34 -5.78 -23.50 -6.57
N VAL A 35 -5.01 -22.45 -6.28
CA VAL A 35 -5.49 -21.06 -6.31
C VAL A 35 -4.64 -20.27 -7.29
N ILE A 36 -5.26 -19.78 -8.35
CA ILE A 36 -4.68 -18.92 -9.37
C ILE A 36 -5.08 -17.48 -9.04
N TRP A 37 -4.08 -16.66 -8.77
CA TRP A 37 -4.20 -15.25 -8.45
C TRP A 37 -3.72 -14.43 -9.64
N ILE A 38 -4.57 -13.55 -10.14
CA ILE A 38 -4.24 -12.61 -11.21
C ILE A 38 -4.22 -11.21 -10.58
N ASP A 39 -3.28 -10.37 -11.01
CA ASP A 39 -3.13 -9.02 -10.49
C ASP A 39 -3.77 -8.01 -11.45
N ASP A 40 -4.71 -7.21 -10.96
CA ASP A 40 -5.34 -6.09 -11.70
C ASP A 40 -6.19 -6.50 -12.92
N MET A 41 -6.68 -7.73 -13.02
CA MET A 41 -7.57 -8.14 -14.11
C MET A 41 -9.01 -7.67 -13.89
N ILE A 42 -9.45 -6.73 -14.73
CA ILE A 42 -10.84 -6.29 -14.88
C ILE A 42 -11.77 -7.49 -15.13
N ASP A 43 -13.06 -7.39 -14.80
CA ASP A 43 -14.01 -8.41 -15.24
C ASP A 43 -14.10 -8.51 -16.77
N ILE A 44 -13.31 -9.42 -17.33
CA ILE A 44 -13.17 -9.68 -18.75
C ILE A 44 -14.44 -10.26 -19.41
N PHE A 45 -15.51 -10.48 -18.66
CA PHE A 45 -16.80 -10.92 -19.17
C PHE A 45 -17.72 -9.73 -19.46
N ASN A 46 -17.81 -8.77 -18.54
CA ASN A 46 -18.56 -7.54 -18.75
C ASN A 46 -17.84 -6.57 -19.70
N TRP A 47 -16.52 -6.42 -19.56
CA TRP A 47 -15.75 -5.42 -20.29
C TRP A 47 -15.20 -5.88 -21.65
N ARG A 48 -15.44 -7.15 -22.01
CA ARG A 48 -14.81 -7.84 -23.15
C ARG A 48 -14.87 -7.08 -24.46
N HIS A 49 -16.00 -6.44 -24.73
CA HIS A 49 -16.33 -5.81 -26.01
C HIS A 49 -16.46 -4.29 -25.91
N ALA A 50 -16.16 -3.71 -24.74
CA ALA A 50 -16.43 -2.31 -24.46
C ALA A 50 -15.58 -1.35 -25.33
N PHE A 51 -14.38 -1.76 -25.74
CA PHE A 51 -13.39 -0.87 -26.36
C PHE A 51 -13.27 -1.05 -27.89
N GLY A 52 -14.32 -1.51 -28.57
CA GLY A 52 -14.34 -1.72 -30.03
C GLY A 52 -13.57 -2.95 -30.52
N VAL A 53 -12.65 -3.47 -29.71
CA VAL A 53 -11.96 -4.76 -29.90
C VAL A 53 -12.31 -5.73 -28.77
N THR A 54 -12.13 -7.02 -29.02
CA THR A 54 -12.49 -8.11 -28.09
C THR A 54 -11.28 -8.57 -27.28
N ILE A 55 -11.32 -8.51 -25.95
CA ILE A 55 -10.32 -9.15 -25.08
C ILE A 55 -10.31 -10.66 -25.36
N ARG A 56 -9.13 -11.25 -25.62
CA ARG A 56 -8.99 -12.65 -26.04
C ARG A 56 -8.45 -13.50 -24.90
N THR A 57 -9.32 -14.28 -24.28
CA THR A 57 -8.98 -15.16 -23.13
C THR A 57 -9.55 -16.57 -23.30
N PRO A 58 -9.20 -17.29 -24.39
CA PRO A 58 -9.83 -18.58 -24.69
C PRO A 58 -9.60 -19.67 -23.62
N ASN A 59 -8.53 -19.58 -22.83
CA ASN A 59 -8.24 -20.59 -21.80
C ASN A 59 -9.04 -20.37 -20.53
N ILE A 60 -9.20 -19.12 -20.11
CA ILE A 60 -10.10 -18.73 -19.02
C ILE A 60 -11.54 -19.02 -19.44
N ASP A 61 -11.92 -18.74 -20.70
CA ASP A 61 -13.25 -19.10 -21.23
C ASP A 61 -13.50 -20.60 -21.12
N ARG A 62 -12.53 -21.42 -21.53
CA ARG A 62 -12.61 -22.88 -21.40
C ARG A 62 -12.74 -23.30 -19.93
N LEU A 63 -11.94 -22.71 -19.03
CA LEU A 63 -12.00 -23.01 -17.60
C LEU A 63 -13.39 -22.73 -17.02
N MET A 64 -13.96 -21.57 -17.35
CA MET A 64 -15.28 -21.16 -16.87
C MET A 64 -16.42 -21.96 -17.51
N ALA A 65 -16.29 -22.34 -18.79
CA ALA A 65 -17.25 -23.20 -19.47
C ALA A 65 -17.24 -24.64 -18.95
N GLU A 66 -16.14 -25.10 -18.36
CA GLU A 66 -16.01 -26.41 -17.73
C GLU A 66 -16.33 -26.40 -16.22
N GLY A 67 -16.52 -25.23 -15.62
CA GLY A 67 -16.72 -25.07 -14.18
C GLY A 67 -17.92 -24.17 -13.84
N THR A 68 -17.79 -23.47 -12.72
CA THR A 68 -18.75 -22.48 -12.23
C THR A 68 -18.10 -21.09 -12.23
N ARG A 69 -18.72 -20.15 -12.94
CA ARG A 69 -18.34 -18.73 -12.94
C ARG A 69 -19.25 -17.94 -12.01
N PHE A 70 -18.67 -17.08 -11.18
CA PHE A 70 -19.42 -16.10 -10.39
C PHE A 70 -19.44 -14.79 -11.16
N ALA A 71 -20.62 -14.38 -11.66
CA ALA A 71 -20.75 -13.26 -12.58
C ALA A 71 -20.73 -11.88 -11.91
N ASN A 72 -20.72 -11.83 -10.58
CA ASN A 72 -20.78 -10.61 -9.78
C ASN A 72 -19.88 -10.76 -8.54
N ALA A 73 -18.57 -10.88 -8.73
CA ALA A 73 -17.61 -11.07 -7.64
C ALA A 73 -16.82 -9.79 -7.32
N TYR A 74 -16.82 -9.36 -6.07
CA TYR A 74 -16.26 -8.05 -5.68
C TYR A 74 -15.10 -8.17 -4.70
N ALA A 75 -14.04 -7.40 -4.96
CA ALA A 75 -12.97 -7.14 -4.00
C ALA A 75 -13.47 -6.22 -2.88
N THR A 76 -13.14 -6.56 -1.63
CA THR A 76 -13.50 -5.71 -0.48
C THR A 76 -12.71 -4.42 -0.48
N VAL A 77 -11.44 -4.44 -0.90
CA VAL A 77 -10.63 -3.23 -1.10
C VAL A 77 -9.89 -3.39 -2.43
N PRO A 78 -10.26 -2.67 -3.50
CA PRO A 78 -9.64 -2.79 -4.83
C PRO A 78 -8.22 -2.20 -4.89
N LEU A 79 -7.33 -2.86 -4.16
CA LEU A 79 -5.92 -2.55 -3.96
C LEU A 79 -5.20 -3.88 -3.69
N CYS A 80 -4.00 -4.08 -4.24
CA CYS A 80 -3.31 -5.38 -4.14
C CYS A 80 -3.04 -5.82 -2.70
N ALA A 81 -2.39 -4.98 -1.89
CA ALA A 81 -1.96 -5.34 -0.54
C ALA A 81 -3.13 -5.70 0.39
N PRO A 82 -4.17 -4.87 0.56
CA PRO A 82 -5.25 -5.17 1.48
C PRO A 82 -6.17 -6.29 0.97
N CYS A 83 -6.44 -6.39 -0.33
CA CYS A 83 -7.25 -7.50 -0.84
C CYS A 83 -6.54 -8.84 -0.65
N ARG A 84 -5.25 -8.92 -1.01
CA ARG A 84 -4.48 -10.16 -0.83
C ARG A 84 -4.28 -10.48 0.65
N ALA A 85 -4.19 -9.48 1.53
CA ALA A 85 -4.20 -9.69 2.97
C ALA A 85 -5.51 -10.34 3.45
N GLU A 86 -6.66 -9.82 3.01
CA GLU A 86 -7.97 -10.40 3.31
C GLU A 86 -8.08 -11.83 2.80
N ILE A 87 -7.69 -12.11 1.57
CA ILE A 87 -7.78 -13.48 1.03
C ILE A 87 -6.75 -14.41 1.69
N ALA A 88 -5.55 -13.95 2.04
CA ALA A 88 -4.54 -14.79 2.70
C ALA A 88 -4.94 -15.17 4.14
N THR A 89 -5.61 -14.25 4.85
CA THR A 89 -5.88 -14.38 6.28
C THR A 89 -7.35 -14.65 6.62
N GLY A 90 -8.28 -14.28 5.76
CA GLY A 90 -9.72 -14.26 6.06
C GLY A 90 -10.16 -13.20 7.05
N LEU A 91 -9.25 -12.34 7.52
CA LEU A 91 -9.57 -11.15 8.29
C LEU A 91 -10.03 -10.05 7.35
N SER A 92 -11.16 -9.42 7.67
CA SER A 92 -11.58 -8.24 6.95
C SER A 92 -10.55 -7.11 7.09
N PRO A 93 -10.46 -6.21 6.10
CA PRO A 93 -9.59 -5.03 6.16
C PRO A 93 -9.86 -4.15 7.40
N PHE A 94 -11.11 -4.07 7.85
CA PHE A 94 -11.49 -3.27 9.03
C PHE A 94 -11.03 -3.88 10.35
N ARG A 95 -10.89 -5.21 10.45
CA ARG A 95 -10.39 -5.85 11.67
C ARG A 95 -8.86 -5.95 11.72
N SER A 96 -8.23 -5.96 10.56
CA SER A 96 -6.77 -6.06 10.44
C SER A 96 -6.09 -4.69 10.38
N GLY A 97 -6.86 -3.61 10.18
CA GLY A 97 -6.32 -2.27 9.93
C GLY A 97 -5.54 -2.17 8.60
N LEU A 98 -5.64 -3.16 7.70
CA LEU A 98 -4.95 -3.19 6.42
C LEU A 98 -5.88 -2.69 5.32
N VAL A 99 -5.81 -1.39 5.05
CA VAL A 99 -6.66 -0.68 4.09
C VAL A 99 -5.86 0.11 3.03
N ASP A 100 -4.53 0.06 3.09
CA ASP A 100 -3.60 0.84 2.27
C ASP A 100 -2.54 -0.06 1.58
N LEU A 101 -1.72 0.53 0.70
CA LEU A 101 -0.66 -0.17 -0.04
C LEU A 101 0.71 -0.18 0.66
N ASN A 102 0.85 0.53 1.79
CA ASN A 102 2.14 0.77 2.43
C ASN A 102 2.54 -0.37 3.36
N ARG A 103 1.62 -1.26 3.71
CA ARG A 103 1.83 -2.37 4.63
C ARG A 103 1.32 -3.66 4.03
N PHE A 104 2.09 -4.73 4.20
CA PHE A 104 1.66 -6.09 3.90
C PHE A 104 1.15 -6.77 5.15
N TRP A 105 0.32 -7.80 4.98
CA TRP A 105 -0.22 -8.54 6.13
C TRP A 105 0.86 -9.14 7.03
N ARG A 106 2.01 -9.52 6.45
CA ARG A 106 3.17 -10.06 7.17
C ARG A 106 3.92 -9.03 8.03
N ASP A 107 3.64 -7.75 7.86
CA ASP A 107 4.22 -6.69 8.69
C ASP A 107 3.43 -6.51 10.00
N VAL A 108 2.20 -7.04 10.05
CA VAL A 108 1.26 -6.86 11.19
C VAL A 108 0.78 -8.17 11.81
N LEU A 109 0.73 -9.27 11.06
CA LEU A 109 0.17 -10.54 11.51
C LEU A 109 1.20 -11.68 11.37
N PRO A 110 1.28 -12.60 12.35
CA PRO A 110 2.21 -13.72 12.28
C PRO A 110 1.85 -14.69 11.15
N PRO A 111 2.79 -15.53 10.68
CA PRO A 111 2.51 -16.51 9.61
C PRO A 111 1.40 -17.50 9.96
N THR A 112 1.12 -17.74 11.25
CA THR A 112 0.02 -18.59 11.69
C THR A 112 -1.37 -18.02 11.34
N ALA A 113 -1.45 -16.75 10.96
CA ALA A 113 -2.66 -16.06 10.52
C ALA A 113 -2.96 -16.24 9.02
N HIS A 114 -2.25 -17.08 8.28
CA HIS A 114 -2.59 -17.43 6.89
C HIS A 114 -3.19 -18.85 6.84
N TRP A 115 -4.29 -19.06 6.11
CA TRP A 115 -4.91 -20.39 5.97
C TRP A 115 -3.99 -21.48 5.39
N ALA A 116 -2.93 -21.13 4.66
CA ALA A 116 -1.94 -22.10 4.18
C ALA A 116 -1.23 -22.82 5.33
N TYR A 117 -1.10 -22.17 6.49
CA TYR A 117 -0.64 -22.78 7.73
C TYR A 117 -1.54 -23.96 8.17
N ASP A 118 -2.87 -23.79 8.11
CA ASP A 118 -3.82 -24.84 8.48
C ASP A 118 -3.76 -26.03 7.54
N LEU A 119 -3.71 -25.76 6.23
CA LEU A 119 -3.56 -26.81 5.21
C LEU A 119 -2.25 -27.58 5.41
N ARG A 120 -1.14 -26.89 5.69
CA ARG A 120 0.14 -27.53 5.99
C ARG A 120 0.06 -28.43 7.23
N ARG A 121 -0.56 -27.96 8.31
CA ARG A 121 -0.77 -28.76 9.53
C ARG A 121 -1.69 -29.95 9.32
N ALA A 122 -2.63 -29.85 8.38
CA ALA A 122 -3.49 -30.94 7.94
C ALA A 122 -2.79 -31.94 7.00
N GLY A 123 -1.49 -31.78 6.74
CA GLY A 123 -0.67 -32.73 5.98
C GLY A 123 -0.59 -32.43 4.48
N PHE A 124 -1.06 -31.27 4.01
CA PHE A 124 -0.86 -30.88 2.62
C PHE A 124 0.62 -30.63 2.33
N ARG A 125 1.05 -31.04 1.14
CA ARG A 125 2.27 -30.51 0.53
C ARG A 125 1.93 -29.16 -0.10
N THR A 126 2.50 -28.09 0.45
CA THR A 126 2.21 -26.71 0.08
C THR A 126 3.29 -26.13 -0.84
N PHE A 127 2.88 -25.65 -2.01
CA PHE A 127 3.71 -25.02 -3.04
C PHE A 127 3.15 -23.64 -3.39
N THR A 128 4.04 -22.66 -3.56
CA THR A 128 3.68 -21.34 -4.07
C THR A 128 4.73 -20.82 -5.06
N THR A 129 4.30 -19.96 -5.97
CA THR A 129 5.17 -19.17 -6.83
C THR A 129 4.44 -17.92 -7.30
N GLY A 130 5.18 -16.85 -7.56
CA GLY A 130 4.61 -15.59 -8.01
C GLY A 130 4.05 -14.71 -6.88
N LYS A 131 3.18 -13.75 -7.22
CA LYS A 131 2.61 -12.77 -6.27
C LYS A 131 1.39 -13.33 -5.54
N THR A 132 1.54 -13.74 -4.28
CA THR A 132 0.44 -14.23 -3.42
C THR A 132 0.19 -13.39 -2.16
N ASP A 133 1.16 -12.58 -1.73
CA ASP A 133 1.12 -11.71 -0.53
C ASP A 133 1.36 -10.23 -0.85
N ALA A 134 1.04 -9.86 -2.09
CA ALA A 134 1.21 -8.55 -2.70
C ALA A 134 2.65 -8.11 -3.03
N ASN A 135 3.64 -9.01 -2.97
CA ASN A 135 4.99 -8.78 -3.50
C ASN A 135 5.32 -9.79 -4.63
N TYR A 136 6.13 -9.38 -5.60
CA TYR A 136 6.55 -10.23 -6.72
C TYR A 136 7.74 -11.14 -6.39
N LYS A 137 8.21 -11.12 -5.15
CA LYS A 137 9.33 -11.91 -4.64
C LYS A 137 8.82 -12.96 -3.64
N PRO A 138 9.54 -14.07 -3.45
CA PRO A 138 9.26 -15.02 -2.39
C PRO A 138 9.10 -14.34 -1.03
N MET A 139 8.26 -14.93 -0.17
CA MET A 139 8.09 -14.44 1.19
C MET A 139 9.42 -14.46 1.96
N PRO A 140 9.62 -13.56 2.95
CA PRO A 140 10.71 -13.68 3.89
C PRO A 140 10.80 -15.09 4.49
N ALA A 141 12.01 -15.58 4.72
CA ALA A 141 12.26 -16.99 5.08
C ALA A 141 11.50 -17.42 6.34
N GLU A 142 11.31 -16.51 7.30
CA GLU A 142 10.56 -16.71 8.53
C GLU A 142 9.07 -17.01 8.30
N TYR A 143 8.46 -16.45 7.23
CA TYR A 143 7.11 -16.76 6.79
C TYR A 143 7.09 -17.98 5.88
N SER A 144 7.91 -17.96 4.83
CA SER A 144 7.92 -18.97 3.77
C SER A 144 8.14 -20.38 4.33
N ARG A 145 9.09 -20.56 5.26
CA ARG A 145 9.38 -21.87 5.88
C ARG A 145 8.23 -22.44 6.72
N ILE A 146 7.32 -21.59 7.19
CA ILE A 146 6.15 -21.97 8.01
C ILE A 146 4.95 -22.28 7.11
N LEU A 147 4.77 -21.56 6.01
CA LEU A 147 3.61 -21.72 5.13
C LEU A 147 3.83 -22.73 4.00
N PHE A 148 5.00 -22.70 3.39
CA PHE A 148 5.31 -23.44 2.18
C PHE A 148 6.42 -24.46 2.40
N HIS A 149 6.27 -25.60 1.73
CA HIS A 149 7.41 -26.50 1.56
C HIS A 149 8.32 -26.00 0.44
N GLU A 150 7.75 -25.27 -0.52
CA GLU A 150 8.41 -24.75 -1.71
C GLU A 150 7.78 -23.40 -2.09
N ASP A 151 8.63 -22.38 -2.19
CA ASP A 151 8.28 -21.01 -2.57
C ASP A 151 9.26 -20.61 -3.68
N MET A 152 8.84 -20.82 -4.93
CA MET A 152 9.71 -20.71 -6.08
C MET A 152 9.68 -19.28 -6.64
N PRO A 153 10.84 -18.62 -6.81
CA PRO A 153 10.88 -17.29 -7.39
C PRO A 153 10.39 -17.29 -8.84
N ALA A 154 9.62 -16.27 -9.20
CA ALA A 154 9.32 -15.90 -10.57
C ALA A 154 9.98 -14.55 -10.87
N GLU A 155 10.46 -14.36 -12.09
CA GLU A 155 11.28 -13.20 -12.44
C GLU A 155 10.98 -12.74 -13.86
N ASP A 156 10.97 -11.43 -14.07
CA ASP A 156 11.22 -10.86 -15.39
C ASP A 156 12.73 -10.87 -15.64
N ARG A 157 13.18 -11.56 -16.68
CA ARG A 157 14.57 -11.68 -17.09
C ARG A 157 14.79 -10.89 -18.38
N GLY A 158 15.97 -10.29 -18.53
CA GLY A 158 16.40 -9.70 -19.80
C GLY A 158 15.99 -8.24 -20.04
N ARG A 159 16.69 -7.61 -20.98
CA ARG A 159 16.41 -6.25 -21.48
C ARG A 159 16.00 -6.39 -22.93
N ARG A 160 14.77 -5.99 -23.28
CA ARG A 160 14.33 -5.94 -24.67
C ARG A 160 14.93 -4.69 -25.35
N ARG A 161 15.52 -4.86 -26.54
CA ARG A 161 16.07 -3.77 -27.35
C ARG A 161 15.09 -3.46 -28.48
N GLY A 162 15.07 -2.22 -28.97
CA GLY A 162 14.25 -1.81 -30.11
C GLY A 162 12.75 -1.77 -29.84
N VAL A 163 12.33 -1.76 -28.57
CA VAL A 163 10.92 -1.66 -28.18
C VAL A 163 10.47 -0.20 -28.17
N HIS A 164 9.24 0.06 -28.61
CA HIS A 164 8.61 1.35 -28.39
C HIS A 164 8.02 1.42 -26.98
N ALA A 165 8.10 2.58 -26.34
CA ALA A 165 7.70 2.76 -24.96
C ALA A 165 6.85 4.02 -24.77
N TYR A 166 5.77 3.89 -24.01
CA TYR A 166 4.83 4.95 -23.63
C TYR A 166 4.86 5.13 -22.11
N LEU A 167 6.01 5.50 -21.55
CA LEU A 167 6.25 5.47 -20.11
C LEU A 167 5.59 6.62 -19.33
N ASP A 168 5.41 7.77 -19.98
CA ASP A 168 4.86 8.97 -19.34
C ASP A 168 3.37 9.20 -19.70
N LYS A 169 2.68 8.16 -20.16
CA LYS A 169 1.36 8.27 -20.84
C LYS A 169 0.35 7.25 -20.33
N GLY A 170 -0.08 7.38 -19.08
CA GLY A 170 -0.90 6.37 -18.39
C GLY A 170 -0.03 5.31 -17.71
N PRO A 171 -0.51 4.07 -17.45
CA PRO A 171 0.17 3.04 -16.65
C PRO A 171 1.54 2.55 -17.19
N GLY A 172 2.09 3.18 -18.23
CA GLY A 172 3.35 2.80 -18.83
C GLY A 172 3.22 1.56 -19.70
N ILE A 173 3.78 1.61 -20.90
CA ILE A 173 3.92 0.43 -21.76
C ILE A 173 5.35 0.36 -22.23
N GLU A 174 5.98 -0.80 -22.07
CA GLU A 174 7.24 -1.12 -22.71
C GLU A 174 7.08 -2.42 -23.50
N GLY A 175 7.44 -2.43 -24.79
CA GLY A 175 7.52 -3.70 -25.54
C GLY A 175 6.78 -3.76 -26.86
N VAL A 176 6.20 -2.65 -27.32
CA VAL A 176 5.29 -2.62 -28.48
C VAL A 176 6.07 -2.58 -29.81
N ASN A 177 5.59 -3.34 -30.80
CA ASN A 177 6.01 -3.36 -32.21
C ASN A 177 7.38 -3.99 -32.48
N HIS A 178 7.65 -5.15 -31.90
CA HIS A 178 8.80 -5.99 -32.24
C HIS A 178 8.42 -7.06 -33.28
N PRO A 179 8.71 -6.87 -34.58
CA PRO A 179 8.12 -7.66 -35.68
C PRO A 179 8.48 -9.15 -35.69
N ASP A 180 9.54 -9.57 -34.97
CA ASP A 180 10.09 -10.93 -35.02
C ASP A 180 9.98 -11.66 -33.66
N ASP A 181 8.79 -11.74 -33.07
CA ASP A 181 8.54 -12.56 -31.87
C ASP A 181 8.07 -13.98 -32.25
N ASP A 182 8.98 -14.96 -32.14
CA ASP A 182 8.74 -16.38 -32.39
C ASP A 182 8.53 -17.21 -31.10
N GLY A 183 8.43 -16.55 -29.94
CA GLY A 183 8.32 -17.19 -28.63
C GLY A 183 9.65 -17.64 -28.01
N SER A 184 10.78 -17.51 -28.69
CA SER A 184 12.09 -17.90 -28.12
C SER A 184 12.46 -17.15 -26.83
N CYS A 185 11.87 -15.97 -26.61
CA CYS A 185 12.06 -15.14 -25.42
C CYS A 185 10.98 -15.35 -24.33
N ASP A 186 10.02 -16.25 -24.47
CA ASP A 186 8.92 -16.39 -23.51
C ASP A 186 9.41 -16.69 -22.09
N HIS A 187 10.47 -17.50 -21.99
CA HIS A 187 11.13 -17.86 -20.74
C HIS A 187 11.70 -16.68 -19.94
N THR A 188 11.66 -15.48 -20.52
CA THR A 188 12.12 -14.24 -19.90
C THR A 188 11.00 -13.45 -19.21
N PHE A 189 9.74 -13.80 -19.40
CA PHE A 189 8.62 -13.08 -18.79
C PHE A 189 8.21 -13.70 -17.44
N TYR A 190 7.76 -12.85 -16.52
CA TYR A 190 7.33 -13.27 -15.18
C TYR A 190 6.26 -14.38 -15.20
N ASP A 191 5.19 -14.19 -15.97
CA ASP A 191 4.05 -15.11 -15.99
C ASP A 191 4.42 -16.48 -16.58
N HIS A 192 5.33 -16.50 -17.56
CA HIS A 192 5.92 -17.75 -18.04
C HIS A 192 6.66 -18.49 -16.93
N SER A 193 7.42 -17.77 -16.09
CA SER A 193 8.15 -18.36 -14.96
C SER A 193 7.18 -18.95 -13.93
N VAL A 194 6.08 -18.27 -13.62
CA VAL A 194 5.01 -18.77 -12.74
C VAL A 194 4.43 -20.09 -13.26
N ALA A 195 4.01 -20.12 -14.53
CA ALA A 195 3.44 -21.32 -15.13
C ALA A 195 4.47 -22.46 -15.21
N SER A 196 5.72 -22.17 -15.59
CA SER A 196 6.78 -23.18 -15.70
C SER A 196 7.11 -23.81 -14.35
N ASN A 197 7.26 -23.00 -13.29
CA ASN A 197 7.48 -23.49 -11.92
C ASN A 197 6.35 -24.45 -11.48
N ALA A 198 5.11 -24.14 -11.83
CA ALA A 198 3.95 -24.95 -11.51
C ALA A 198 3.91 -26.28 -12.30
N VAL A 199 4.21 -26.23 -13.60
CA VAL A 199 4.30 -27.41 -14.47
C VAL A 199 5.40 -28.36 -13.97
N ASP A 200 6.56 -27.81 -13.62
CA ASP A 200 7.67 -28.57 -13.04
C ASP A 200 7.29 -29.21 -11.71
N TYR A 201 6.52 -28.52 -10.87
CA TYR A 201 5.98 -29.07 -9.64
C TYR A 201 5.04 -30.26 -9.89
N LEU A 202 4.12 -30.15 -10.86
CA LEU A 202 3.20 -31.24 -11.22
C LEU A 202 3.94 -32.50 -11.67
N GLY A 203 5.07 -32.35 -12.39
CA GLY A 203 5.88 -33.47 -12.87
C GLY A 203 6.54 -34.32 -11.76
N ARG A 204 6.62 -33.79 -10.54
CA ARG A 204 7.28 -34.43 -9.38
C ARG A 204 6.41 -34.51 -8.13
N ALA A 205 5.15 -34.07 -8.21
CA ALA A 205 4.22 -34.14 -7.11
C ALA A 205 3.84 -35.60 -6.79
N ASP A 206 3.70 -35.93 -5.51
CA ASP A 206 3.32 -37.27 -5.05
C ASP A 206 1.79 -37.41 -5.03
N PRO A 207 1.17 -38.15 -5.97
CA PRO A 207 -0.29 -38.26 -6.04
C PRO A 207 -0.92 -38.99 -4.84
N ALA A 208 -0.12 -39.57 -3.93
CA ALA A 208 -0.62 -40.12 -2.67
C ALA A 208 -0.80 -39.05 -1.57
N ARG A 209 -0.37 -37.81 -1.79
CA ARG A 209 -0.53 -36.69 -0.85
C ARG A 209 -1.56 -35.68 -1.37
N ARG A 210 -2.09 -34.89 -0.45
CA ARG A 210 -2.87 -33.70 -0.80
C ARG A 210 -1.93 -32.53 -1.08
N HIS A 211 -2.26 -31.75 -2.10
CA HIS A 211 -1.46 -30.62 -2.55
C HIS A 211 -2.23 -29.31 -2.45
N LEU A 212 -1.53 -28.28 -1.98
CA LEU A 212 -1.91 -26.88 -2.15
C LEU A 212 -0.95 -26.28 -3.16
N ILE A 213 -1.48 -25.71 -4.24
CA ILE A 213 -0.72 -25.07 -5.31
C ILE A 213 -1.22 -23.62 -5.44
N GLN A 214 -0.36 -22.64 -5.16
CA GLN A 214 -0.72 -21.22 -5.34
C GLN A 214 0.13 -20.59 -6.45
N LEU A 215 -0.54 -19.96 -7.42
CA LEU A 215 0.09 -19.36 -8.60
C LEU A 215 -0.27 -17.88 -8.66
N GLY A 216 0.69 -16.99 -8.46
CA GLY A 216 0.49 -15.55 -8.50
C GLY A 216 1.01 -14.89 -9.77
N PHE A 217 0.14 -14.73 -10.76
CA PHE A 217 0.48 -14.05 -12.02
C PHE A 217 0.50 -12.53 -11.85
N LYS A 218 1.36 -11.88 -12.65
CA LYS A 218 1.59 -10.43 -12.67
C LYS A 218 0.65 -9.72 -13.64
N HIS A 219 0.50 -10.19 -14.87
CA HIS A 219 -0.33 -9.46 -15.82
C HIS A 219 -1.83 -9.60 -15.49
N PRO A 220 -2.63 -8.56 -15.74
CA PRO A 220 -2.32 -7.33 -16.48
C PRO A 220 -1.81 -6.11 -15.65
N HIS A 221 -1.26 -6.29 -14.45
CA HIS A 221 -0.65 -5.17 -13.72
C HIS A 221 0.45 -4.44 -14.53
N TYR A 222 0.61 -3.13 -14.30
CA TYR A 222 1.62 -2.27 -14.94
C TYR A 222 3.06 -2.81 -14.77
N ASN A 223 4.04 -2.63 -15.67
CA ASN A 223 4.21 -1.79 -16.88
C ASN A 223 3.75 -2.44 -18.21
N LEU A 224 2.77 -3.35 -18.17
CA LEU A 224 2.15 -3.96 -19.35
C LEU A 224 3.12 -4.61 -20.36
N THR A 225 4.24 -5.17 -19.89
CA THR A 225 5.29 -5.78 -20.73
C THR A 225 5.06 -7.28 -20.98
N CYS A 226 4.64 -7.68 -22.18
CA CYS A 226 4.44 -9.10 -22.55
C CYS A 226 5.09 -9.44 -23.90
N PRO A 227 5.04 -10.69 -24.40
CA PRO A 227 5.56 -11.01 -25.74
C PRO A 227 4.83 -10.24 -26.86
N ASP A 228 5.55 -9.83 -27.91
CA ASP A 228 5.03 -8.92 -28.94
C ASP A 228 3.82 -9.49 -29.69
N ARG A 229 3.81 -10.81 -29.91
CA ARG A 229 2.71 -11.49 -30.62
C ARG A 229 1.34 -11.27 -29.95
N PHE A 230 1.30 -11.00 -28.64
CA PHE A 230 0.04 -10.68 -27.95
C PHE A 230 -0.44 -9.27 -28.29
N TYR A 231 0.44 -8.28 -28.43
CA TYR A 231 0.06 -6.95 -28.92
C TYR A 231 -0.37 -6.99 -30.38
N GLN A 232 0.21 -7.87 -31.20
CA GLN A 232 -0.16 -8.04 -32.61
C GLN A 232 -1.58 -8.59 -32.80
N MET A 233 -2.19 -9.18 -31.75
CA MET A 233 -3.60 -9.62 -31.79
C MET A 233 -4.60 -8.46 -31.85
N TYR A 234 -4.14 -7.25 -31.56
CA TYR A 234 -4.98 -6.06 -31.34
C TYR A 234 -4.52 -4.90 -32.22
N ASP A 235 -5.43 -4.43 -33.08
CA ASP A 235 -5.24 -3.20 -33.84
C ASP A 235 -5.57 -1.98 -32.98
N ALA A 236 -4.58 -1.15 -32.70
CA ALA A 236 -4.76 0.09 -31.92
C ALA A 236 -5.74 1.07 -32.59
N ALA A 237 -5.80 1.10 -33.92
CA ALA A 237 -6.70 1.98 -34.66
C ALA A 237 -8.17 1.55 -34.51
N ALA A 238 -8.43 0.28 -34.21
CA ALA A 238 -9.77 -0.25 -33.97
C ALA A 238 -10.28 -0.05 -32.54
N ILE A 239 -9.42 0.39 -31.61
CA ILE A 239 -9.80 0.64 -30.21
C ILE A 239 -10.65 1.92 -30.15
N THR A 240 -11.86 1.84 -29.61
CA THR A 240 -12.76 2.99 -29.50
C THR A 240 -13.12 3.28 -28.06
N TRP A 241 -13.46 4.54 -27.78
CA TRP A 241 -14.00 4.92 -26.48
C TRP A 241 -15.25 4.09 -26.16
N PRO A 242 -15.42 3.56 -24.94
CA PRO A 242 -16.57 2.75 -24.60
C PRO A 242 -17.87 3.52 -24.72
N ALA A 243 -18.88 2.92 -25.36
CA ALA A 243 -20.21 3.52 -25.47
C ALA A 243 -20.94 3.61 -24.12
N SER A 244 -20.53 2.81 -23.14
CA SER A 244 -21.02 2.87 -21.76
C SER A 244 -20.38 4.00 -20.95
N ALA A 245 -19.21 4.52 -21.35
CA ALA A 245 -18.52 5.57 -20.61
C ALA A 245 -19.21 6.93 -20.80
N HIS A 246 -19.12 7.81 -19.80
CA HIS A 246 -19.62 9.16 -19.95
C HIS A 246 -18.74 9.92 -20.98
N PRO A 247 -19.31 10.80 -21.83
CA PRO A 247 -18.53 11.54 -22.82
C PRO A 247 -17.41 12.41 -22.23
N ASP A 248 -17.65 12.98 -21.04
CA ASP A 248 -16.67 13.85 -20.37
C ASP A 248 -15.49 13.07 -19.77
N ASP A 249 -15.63 11.77 -19.50
CA ASP A 249 -14.58 10.93 -18.88
C ASP A 249 -13.25 10.96 -19.62
N PHE A 250 -13.26 11.26 -20.92
CA PHE A 250 -12.01 11.40 -21.69
C PHE A 250 -11.25 12.67 -21.32
N HIS A 251 -11.97 13.74 -21.00
CA HIS A 251 -11.46 15.10 -20.82
C HIS A 251 -11.40 15.54 -19.35
N GLY A 252 -12.09 14.85 -18.45
CA GLY A 252 -12.16 15.23 -17.05
C GLY A 252 -13.19 14.42 -16.25
N PRO A 253 -13.25 14.65 -14.93
CA PRO A 253 -14.26 14.04 -14.09
C PRO A 253 -15.68 14.44 -14.53
N GLN A 254 -16.63 13.53 -14.38
CA GLN A 254 -18.03 13.77 -14.72
C GLN A 254 -18.62 14.91 -13.88
N PRO A 255 -19.58 15.68 -14.41
CA PRO A 255 -20.35 16.62 -13.60
C PRO A 255 -21.02 15.92 -12.42
N GLY A 256 -20.79 16.41 -11.20
CA GLY A 256 -21.33 15.80 -9.98
C GLY A 256 -20.59 14.56 -9.48
N MET A 257 -19.39 14.26 -10.02
CA MET A 257 -18.48 13.29 -9.45
C MET A 257 -18.03 13.75 -8.06
N ALA A 258 -18.00 12.84 -7.09
CA ALA A 258 -17.67 13.20 -5.72
C ALA A 258 -16.20 13.67 -5.64
N VAL A 259 -15.91 14.65 -4.79
CA VAL A 259 -14.54 15.19 -4.61
C VAL A 259 -13.53 14.08 -4.28
N TYR A 260 -13.96 13.13 -3.44
CA TYR A 260 -13.14 11.99 -2.99
C TYR A 260 -12.72 11.09 -4.15
N GLU A 261 -13.62 10.92 -5.11
CA GLU A 261 -13.33 10.23 -6.35
C GLU A 261 -12.36 11.06 -7.18
N ALA A 262 -12.63 12.34 -7.42
CA ALA A 262 -11.72 13.20 -8.18
C ALA A 262 -10.31 13.30 -7.57
N ALA A 263 -10.17 13.25 -6.25
CA ALA A 263 -8.89 13.38 -5.56
C ALA A 263 -7.92 12.22 -5.86
N TYR A 264 -8.47 11.05 -6.20
CA TYR A 264 -7.71 9.83 -6.45
C TYR A 264 -7.78 9.33 -7.89
N ILE A 265 -8.99 9.36 -8.45
CA ILE A 265 -9.35 8.78 -9.73
C ILE A 265 -8.83 9.65 -10.86
N VAL A 266 -8.89 10.98 -10.71
CA VAL A 266 -8.27 11.95 -11.62
C VAL A 266 -6.78 11.97 -11.32
N ASN A 267 -6.12 11.00 -11.92
CA ASN A 267 -4.81 10.49 -11.53
C ASN A 267 -3.68 11.43 -11.95
N GLY A 268 -3.66 12.66 -11.43
CA GLY A 268 -2.60 13.64 -11.68
C GLY A 268 -2.26 13.73 -13.18
N GLN A 269 -1.02 13.41 -13.56
CA GLN A 269 -0.54 13.51 -14.94
C GLN A 269 -1.08 12.40 -15.89
N TRP A 270 -1.77 11.38 -15.37
CA TRP A 270 -2.05 10.11 -16.04
C TRP A 270 -3.56 9.95 -16.27
N THR A 271 -4.12 10.83 -17.09
CA THR A 271 -5.52 10.78 -17.56
C THR A 271 -5.56 10.42 -19.05
N PRO A 272 -6.69 9.93 -19.59
CA PRO A 272 -6.86 9.73 -21.03
C PRO A 272 -6.50 10.97 -21.85
N GLU A 273 -6.96 12.16 -21.44
CA GLU A 273 -6.62 13.43 -22.10
C GLU A 273 -5.11 13.67 -22.16
N LYS A 274 -4.41 13.52 -21.03
CA LYS A 274 -2.95 13.78 -20.94
C LYS A 274 -2.11 12.73 -21.66
N ALA A 275 -2.60 11.50 -21.73
CA ALA A 275 -2.01 10.47 -22.57
C ALA A 275 -2.11 10.89 -24.06
N GLY A 276 -3.27 11.40 -24.46
CA GLY A 276 -3.62 11.66 -25.86
C GLY A 276 -4.14 10.37 -26.53
N ASP A 277 -4.99 10.52 -27.55
CA ASP A 277 -5.75 9.41 -28.15
C ASP A 277 -4.87 8.21 -28.58
N ASP A 278 -3.78 8.45 -29.30
CA ASP A 278 -2.87 7.38 -29.72
C ASP A 278 -2.27 6.63 -28.53
N ALA A 279 -1.73 7.34 -27.53
CA ALA A 279 -1.11 6.70 -26.38
C ALA A 279 -2.15 5.98 -25.51
N TRP A 280 -3.34 6.55 -25.31
CA TRP A 280 -4.46 5.88 -24.62
C TRP A 280 -4.83 4.57 -25.32
N ARG A 281 -4.98 4.57 -26.65
CA ARG A 281 -5.24 3.34 -27.43
C ARG A 281 -4.15 2.31 -27.24
N GLN A 282 -2.88 2.74 -27.22
CA GLN A 282 -1.78 1.82 -26.96
C GLN A 282 -1.86 1.25 -25.54
N VAL A 283 -2.26 2.03 -24.53
CA VAL A 283 -2.43 1.52 -23.15
C VAL A 283 -3.49 0.43 -23.11
N VAL A 284 -4.66 0.67 -23.71
CA VAL A 284 -5.73 -0.34 -23.82
C VAL A 284 -5.22 -1.58 -24.55
N ARG A 285 -4.52 -1.40 -25.68
CA ARG A 285 -3.88 -2.49 -26.44
C ARG A 285 -2.92 -3.30 -25.57
N GLY A 286 -2.05 -2.64 -24.81
CA GLY A 286 -1.06 -3.27 -23.94
C GLY A 286 -1.71 -4.05 -22.80
N TYR A 287 -2.77 -3.50 -22.20
CA TYR A 287 -3.55 -4.18 -21.17
C TYR A 287 -4.25 -5.43 -21.73
N PHE A 288 -4.86 -5.33 -22.91
CA PHE A 288 -5.53 -6.46 -23.57
C PHE A 288 -4.53 -7.55 -23.96
N ALA A 289 -3.35 -7.17 -24.47
CA ALA A 289 -2.25 -8.08 -24.75
C ALA A 289 -1.77 -8.80 -23.48
N ALA A 290 -1.63 -8.08 -22.37
CA ALA A 290 -1.25 -8.63 -21.08
C ALA A 290 -2.29 -9.63 -20.56
N CYS A 291 -3.60 -9.34 -20.69
CA CYS A 291 -4.68 -10.29 -20.40
C CYS A 291 -4.58 -11.57 -21.24
N SER A 292 -4.31 -11.46 -22.54
CA SER A 292 -4.12 -12.64 -23.41
C SER A 292 -2.86 -13.44 -23.10
N HIS A 293 -1.79 -12.78 -22.65
CA HIS A 293 -0.56 -13.43 -22.26
C HIS A 293 -0.75 -14.27 -20.99
N VAL A 294 -1.33 -13.70 -19.93
CA VAL A 294 -1.61 -14.46 -18.71
C VAL A 294 -2.63 -15.57 -18.96
N ASP A 295 -3.64 -15.36 -19.82
CA ASP A 295 -4.56 -16.42 -20.26
C ASP A 295 -3.81 -17.59 -20.90
N HIS A 296 -2.84 -17.30 -21.78
CA HIS A 296 -2.03 -18.33 -22.43
C HIS A 296 -1.23 -19.16 -21.42
N GLU A 297 -0.59 -18.51 -20.45
CA GLU A 297 0.22 -19.18 -19.43
C GLU A 297 -0.65 -19.97 -18.42
N ILE A 298 -1.85 -19.46 -18.08
CA ILE A 298 -2.87 -20.23 -17.34
C ILE A 298 -3.29 -21.46 -18.14
N GLY A 299 -3.50 -21.31 -19.45
CA GLY A 299 -3.82 -22.41 -20.35
C GLY A 299 -2.78 -23.53 -20.32
N ARG A 300 -1.50 -23.16 -20.42
CA ARG A 300 -0.37 -24.10 -20.32
C ARG A 300 -0.38 -24.86 -19.00
N PHE A 301 -0.53 -24.17 -17.88
CA PHE A 301 -0.62 -24.81 -16.58
C PHE A 301 -1.84 -25.74 -16.48
N MET A 302 -3.01 -25.29 -16.92
CA MET A 302 -4.24 -26.08 -16.83
C MET A 302 -4.19 -27.33 -17.71
N ASP A 303 -3.58 -27.28 -18.89
CA ASP A 303 -3.37 -28.46 -19.72
C ASP A 303 -2.42 -29.47 -19.06
N ALA A 304 -1.33 -28.99 -18.44
CA ALA A 304 -0.44 -29.84 -17.64
C ALA A 304 -1.15 -30.45 -16.42
N LEU A 305 -1.97 -29.66 -15.71
CA LEU A 305 -2.75 -30.14 -14.56
C LEU A 305 -3.71 -31.26 -14.98
N ARG A 306 -4.49 -31.04 -16.05
CA ARG A 306 -5.42 -32.05 -16.59
C ARG A 306 -4.70 -33.34 -17.00
N ALA A 307 -3.49 -33.24 -17.54
CA ALA A 307 -2.68 -34.39 -17.92
C ALA A 307 -1.98 -35.09 -16.73
N SER A 308 -1.84 -34.40 -15.60
CA SER A 308 -1.15 -34.92 -14.42
C SER A 308 -1.98 -35.94 -13.62
N ALA A 309 -1.30 -36.70 -12.76
CA ALA A 309 -1.96 -37.60 -11.81
C ALA A 309 -2.83 -36.86 -10.76
N LEU A 310 -2.64 -35.56 -10.58
CA LEU A 310 -3.44 -34.74 -9.66
C LEU A 310 -4.72 -34.19 -10.29
N GLY A 311 -4.78 -34.08 -11.62
CA GLY A 311 -5.81 -33.31 -12.34
C GLY A 311 -7.24 -33.75 -12.05
N GLY A 312 -7.50 -35.05 -11.98
CA GLY A 312 -8.85 -35.61 -11.74
C GLY A 312 -9.40 -35.40 -10.31
N ASN A 313 -8.58 -34.89 -9.38
CA ASN A 313 -8.93 -34.64 -7.98
C ASN A 313 -8.39 -33.29 -7.49
N THR A 314 -8.28 -32.30 -8.36
CA THR A 314 -7.83 -30.94 -8.00
C THR A 314 -8.96 -29.95 -8.25
N THR A 315 -9.35 -29.21 -7.21
CA THR A 315 -10.25 -28.06 -7.36
C THR A 315 -9.39 -26.83 -7.61
N VAL A 316 -9.65 -26.13 -8.71
CA VAL A 316 -8.97 -24.89 -9.10
C VAL A 316 -9.90 -23.71 -8.82
N ILE A 317 -9.39 -22.72 -8.10
CA ILE A 317 -10.01 -21.41 -7.91
C ILE A 317 -9.21 -20.43 -8.76
N LEU A 318 -9.87 -19.69 -9.66
CA LEU A 318 -9.26 -18.56 -10.38
C LEU A 318 -9.89 -17.26 -9.91
N LEU A 319 -9.06 -16.29 -9.53
CA LEU A 319 -9.50 -14.97 -9.10
C LEU A 319 -8.56 -13.87 -9.63
N SER A 320 -9.11 -12.66 -9.81
CA SER A 320 -8.32 -11.43 -9.75
C SER A 320 -8.43 -10.82 -8.35
N ASP A 321 -7.36 -10.19 -7.85
CA ASP A 321 -7.39 -9.50 -6.56
C ASP A 321 -8.18 -8.18 -6.63
N ASN A 322 -8.22 -7.55 -7.79
CA ASN A 322 -9.01 -6.35 -8.09
C ASN A 322 -9.09 -6.16 -9.62
N GLY A 323 -9.94 -5.24 -10.06
CA GLY A 323 -10.06 -4.81 -11.44
C GLY A 323 -9.14 -3.66 -11.80
N PHE A 324 -9.45 -2.93 -12.88
CA PHE A 324 -8.64 -1.82 -13.37
C PHE A 324 -9.46 -0.85 -14.23
N ASN A 325 -9.25 0.45 -14.04
CA ASN A 325 -9.80 1.50 -14.91
C ASN A 325 -8.92 1.67 -16.14
N LEU A 326 -9.53 1.73 -17.33
CA LEU A 326 -8.84 1.87 -18.63
C LEU A 326 -9.16 3.21 -19.31
N GLY A 327 -9.49 4.22 -18.52
CA GLY A 327 -9.85 5.57 -18.94
C GLY A 327 -11.25 6.00 -18.51
N THR A 328 -12.14 5.07 -18.21
CA THR A 328 -13.47 5.37 -17.64
C THR A 328 -13.36 6.16 -16.35
N HIS A 329 -14.30 7.08 -16.13
CA HIS A 329 -14.28 8.03 -15.00
C HIS A 329 -13.00 8.89 -14.90
N ASP A 330 -12.39 9.24 -16.04
CA ASP A 330 -11.14 10.01 -16.13
C ASP A 330 -9.96 9.39 -15.36
N SER A 331 -9.82 8.07 -15.49
CA SER A 331 -8.91 7.30 -14.65
C SER A 331 -8.21 6.14 -15.32
N PHE A 332 -6.95 5.94 -14.92
CA PHE A 332 -6.29 4.64 -14.99
C PHE A 332 -6.08 4.07 -13.58
N HIS A 333 -5.85 2.76 -13.48
CA HIS A 333 -5.60 2.01 -12.22
C HIS A 333 -6.87 1.61 -11.44
N LYS A 334 -6.67 1.03 -10.26
CA LYS A 334 -7.66 0.21 -9.52
C LYS A 334 -8.30 0.88 -8.31
N MET A 335 -7.81 2.04 -7.89
CA MET A 335 -8.03 2.50 -6.52
C MET A 335 -9.22 3.44 -6.43
N SER A 336 -10.33 2.91 -6.92
CA SER A 336 -11.66 3.51 -7.01
C SER A 336 -12.71 2.48 -6.63
N GLN A 337 -13.92 2.94 -6.36
CA GLN A 337 -15.02 2.02 -6.08
C GLN A 337 -15.72 1.53 -7.33
N TRP A 338 -15.51 2.16 -8.50
CA TRP A 338 -16.15 1.78 -9.75
C TRP A 338 -16.09 0.29 -10.07
N ASP A 339 -17.09 -0.22 -10.79
CA ASP A 339 -17.24 -1.63 -11.12
C ASP A 339 -16.01 -2.14 -11.88
N SER A 340 -15.45 -1.31 -12.78
CA SER A 340 -14.17 -1.60 -13.47
C SER A 340 -13.02 -1.94 -12.51
N ALA A 341 -12.99 -1.38 -11.31
CA ALA A 341 -11.94 -1.58 -10.31
C ALA A 341 -12.29 -2.63 -9.24
N ALA A 342 -13.56 -2.74 -8.86
CA ALA A 342 -13.98 -3.60 -7.75
C ALA A 342 -14.50 -4.97 -8.21
N HIS A 343 -15.10 -5.05 -9.39
CA HIS A 343 -15.65 -6.28 -9.95
C HIS A 343 -14.57 -7.08 -10.68
N VAL A 344 -14.41 -8.34 -10.29
CA VAL A 344 -13.33 -9.21 -10.73
C VAL A 344 -13.83 -10.53 -11.32
N PRO A 345 -13.05 -11.16 -12.22
CA PRO A 345 -13.26 -12.54 -12.58
C PRO A 345 -13.09 -13.46 -11.36
N LEU A 346 -14.06 -14.33 -11.13
CA LEU A 346 -13.97 -15.41 -10.14
C LEU A 346 -14.61 -16.69 -10.68
N GLY A 347 -13.91 -17.81 -10.51
CA GLY A 347 -14.47 -19.11 -10.87
C GLY A 347 -13.84 -20.30 -10.18
N LEU A 348 -14.57 -21.40 -10.25
CA LEU A 348 -14.24 -22.70 -9.69
C LEU A 348 -14.26 -23.74 -10.80
N TRP A 349 -13.26 -24.61 -10.83
CA TRP A 349 -13.20 -25.75 -11.72
C TRP A 349 -12.80 -27.01 -10.96
N HIS A 350 -13.42 -28.12 -11.32
CA HIS A 350 -13.01 -29.46 -10.92
C HIS A 350 -13.41 -30.42 -12.04
N ALA A 351 -12.57 -31.42 -12.35
CA ALA A 351 -12.83 -32.35 -13.46
C ALA A 351 -14.17 -33.12 -13.33
N GLY A 352 -14.70 -33.24 -12.11
CA GLY A 352 -15.99 -33.87 -11.81
C GLY A 352 -17.17 -32.91 -11.57
N MET A 353 -17.01 -31.60 -11.78
CA MET A 353 -18.12 -30.64 -11.74
C MET A 353 -18.97 -30.73 -13.02
N PRO A 354 -20.28 -30.43 -12.94
CA PRO A 354 -21.02 -30.05 -14.13
C PRO A 354 -20.49 -28.69 -14.64
N GLY A 355 -20.05 -28.64 -15.90
CA GLY A 355 -19.53 -27.41 -16.48
C GLY A 355 -20.61 -26.43 -16.94
N GLY A 356 -20.24 -25.16 -17.04
CA GLY A 356 -21.04 -24.11 -17.70
C GLY A 356 -22.04 -23.43 -16.77
N GLN A 357 -21.90 -23.60 -15.46
CA GLN A 357 -22.75 -22.94 -14.48
C GLN A 357 -22.34 -21.47 -14.33
N VAL A 358 -23.33 -20.57 -14.32
CA VAL A 358 -23.14 -19.17 -13.98
C VAL A 358 -23.94 -18.86 -12.72
N VAL A 359 -23.27 -18.31 -11.71
CA VAL A 359 -23.86 -17.83 -10.48
C VAL A 359 -23.94 -16.32 -10.55
N ASP A 360 -25.16 -15.80 -10.72
CA ASP A 360 -25.40 -14.36 -10.85
C ASP A 360 -25.53 -13.64 -9.49
N CYS A 361 -25.61 -14.38 -8.38
CA CYS A 361 -25.67 -13.79 -7.05
C CYS A 361 -24.38 -13.00 -6.76
N PRO A 362 -24.46 -11.72 -6.35
CA PRO A 362 -23.28 -10.99 -5.91
C PRO A 362 -22.56 -11.68 -4.75
N VAL A 363 -21.24 -11.79 -4.84
CA VAL A 363 -20.34 -12.43 -3.86
C VAL A 363 -19.09 -11.60 -3.62
N SER A 364 -18.44 -11.77 -2.48
CA SER A 364 -17.20 -11.07 -2.12
C SER A 364 -16.02 -12.03 -2.11
N LEU A 365 -14.83 -11.54 -2.47
CA LEU A 365 -13.58 -12.29 -2.33
C LEU A 365 -13.29 -12.67 -0.85
N HIS A 366 -13.87 -11.95 0.12
CA HIS A 366 -13.82 -12.29 1.55
C HIS A 366 -14.39 -13.68 1.87
N ASN A 367 -15.18 -14.25 0.96
CA ASN A 367 -15.73 -15.60 1.09
C ASN A 367 -14.71 -16.71 0.76
N LEU A 368 -13.61 -16.39 0.07
CA LEU A 368 -12.65 -17.38 -0.41
C LEU A 368 -11.92 -18.13 0.71
N PRO A 369 -11.46 -17.50 1.81
CA PRO A 369 -10.72 -18.22 2.85
C PRO A 369 -11.57 -19.33 3.48
N LYS A 370 -12.86 -19.07 3.73
CA LYS A 370 -13.77 -20.11 4.21
C LYS A 370 -14.07 -21.18 3.16
N THR A 371 -14.22 -20.78 1.90
CA THR A 371 -14.38 -21.71 0.77
C THR A 371 -13.19 -22.68 0.68
N ILE A 372 -11.96 -22.18 0.83
CA ILE A 372 -10.72 -22.98 0.82
C ILE A 372 -10.69 -23.93 2.01
N LEU A 373 -11.05 -23.48 3.21
CA LEU A 373 -11.08 -24.34 4.40
C LEU A 373 -12.15 -25.45 4.28
N ASP A 374 -13.32 -25.14 3.71
CA ASP A 374 -14.37 -26.14 3.44
C ASP A 374 -13.90 -27.18 2.40
N LEU A 375 -13.24 -26.76 1.32
CA LEU A 375 -12.59 -27.66 0.35
C LEU A 375 -11.49 -28.48 1.03
N ALA A 376 -10.79 -27.92 2.02
CA ALA A 376 -9.78 -28.65 2.78
C ALA A 376 -10.37 -29.65 3.78
N GLY A 377 -11.67 -29.54 4.09
CA GLY A 377 -12.33 -30.29 5.16
C GLY A 377 -11.90 -29.83 6.56
N LEU A 378 -11.48 -28.57 6.68
CA LEU A 378 -11.00 -27.97 7.92
C LEU A 378 -12.04 -27.02 8.50
N PRO A 379 -12.18 -26.96 9.83
CA PRO A 379 -13.05 -25.97 10.43
C PRO A 379 -12.51 -24.55 10.17
N PRO A 380 -13.37 -23.56 9.86
CA PRO A 380 -12.95 -22.17 9.89
C PRO A 380 -12.56 -21.83 11.32
N ARG A 381 -11.53 -20.99 11.53
CA ARG A 381 -11.34 -20.44 12.89
C ARG A 381 -12.25 -19.19 13.03
N PRO A 382 -13.25 -19.20 13.93
CA PRO A 382 -14.29 -18.16 13.91
C PRO A 382 -13.78 -16.77 14.34
N ALA A 383 -12.69 -16.72 15.09
CA ALA A 383 -12.11 -15.47 15.60
C ALA A 383 -11.51 -14.56 14.52
N TRP A 384 -11.27 -15.08 13.30
CA TRP A 384 -10.53 -14.38 12.24
C TRP A 384 -11.22 -14.51 10.87
N VAL A 385 -11.82 -15.66 10.52
CA VAL A 385 -12.55 -15.82 9.24
C VAL A 385 -14.03 -15.46 9.41
N SER A 386 -14.44 -14.28 8.94
CA SER A 386 -15.85 -13.83 9.00
C SER A 386 -16.66 -14.04 7.71
N GLY A 387 -16.03 -14.46 6.62
CA GLY A 387 -16.69 -14.78 5.36
C GLY A 387 -17.61 -16.02 5.43
N GLN A 388 -18.33 -16.27 4.34
CA GLN A 388 -19.10 -17.51 4.14
C GLN A 388 -18.55 -18.33 2.97
N SER A 389 -18.91 -19.61 2.90
CA SER A 389 -18.45 -20.48 1.80
C SER A 389 -19.23 -20.19 0.52
N LEU A 390 -18.57 -20.19 -0.63
CA LEU A 390 -19.22 -20.07 -1.94
C LEU A 390 -19.76 -21.40 -2.46
N LEU A 391 -19.30 -22.54 -1.91
CA LEU A 391 -19.67 -23.87 -2.39
C LEU A 391 -21.18 -24.15 -2.41
N PRO A 392 -22.00 -23.65 -1.45
CA PRO A 392 -23.46 -23.80 -1.53
C PRO A 392 -24.12 -23.16 -2.75
N LEU A 393 -23.48 -22.17 -3.39
CA LEU A 393 -23.96 -21.58 -4.65
C LEU A 393 -23.59 -22.44 -5.87
N VAL A 394 -22.54 -23.26 -5.75
CA VAL A 394 -22.13 -24.22 -6.77
C VAL A 394 -23.05 -25.44 -6.71
N ASP A 395 -23.12 -26.07 -5.54
CA ASP A 395 -23.97 -27.24 -5.29
C ASP A 395 -24.60 -27.14 -3.88
N PRO A 396 -25.93 -27.23 -3.76
CA PRO A 396 -26.62 -27.13 -2.48
C PRO A 396 -26.25 -28.25 -1.49
N ALA A 397 -25.61 -29.34 -1.92
CA ALA A 397 -25.08 -30.37 -1.03
C ALA A 397 -24.01 -29.83 -0.07
N PHE A 398 -23.36 -28.71 -0.39
CA PHE A 398 -22.39 -28.04 0.48
C PHE A 398 -23.03 -27.19 1.58
N GLY A 399 -24.36 -26.99 1.56
CA GLY A 399 -25.10 -26.28 2.61
C GLY A 399 -25.99 -25.17 2.08
N VAL A 400 -26.07 -24.06 2.82
CA VAL A 400 -26.91 -22.90 2.49
C VAL A 400 -26.04 -21.65 2.40
N TYR A 401 -26.23 -20.86 1.33
CA TYR A 401 -25.63 -19.54 1.20
C TYR A 401 -26.57 -18.47 1.76
N ASP A 402 -26.05 -17.62 2.65
CA ASP A 402 -26.79 -16.53 3.26
C ASP A 402 -26.73 -15.29 2.36
N ARG A 403 -27.82 -15.00 1.64
CA ARG A 403 -27.92 -13.85 0.73
C ARG A 403 -28.08 -12.51 1.43
N THR A 404 -28.19 -12.46 2.77
CA THR A 404 -28.20 -11.19 3.51
C THR A 404 -26.78 -10.62 3.70
N LYS A 405 -25.75 -11.40 3.40
CA LYS A 405 -24.35 -10.97 3.46
C LYS A 405 -23.88 -10.45 2.11
N SER A 406 -24.31 -9.23 1.81
CA SER A 406 -23.98 -8.52 0.59
C SER A 406 -22.49 -8.13 0.55
N PRO A 407 -21.84 -8.21 -0.63
CA PRO A 407 -20.50 -7.66 -0.84
C PRO A 407 -20.42 -6.18 -0.50
N LEU A 408 -19.42 -5.82 0.30
CA LEU A 408 -19.04 -4.44 0.59
C LEU A 408 -17.67 -4.18 -0.03
N THR A 409 -17.50 -3.00 -0.62
CA THR A 409 -16.23 -2.48 -1.09
C THR A 409 -15.89 -1.22 -0.29
N ALA A 410 -14.63 -1.05 0.10
CA ALA A 410 -14.14 0.14 0.78
C ALA A 410 -12.86 0.62 0.13
N VAL A 411 -12.78 1.92 -0.10
CA VAL A 411 -11.60 2.56 -0.69
C VAL A 411 -11.41 3.87 0.04
N PHE A 412 -10.36 3.94 0.85
CA PHE A 412 -9.91 5.17 1.51
C PHE A 412 -11.02 5.93 2.23
N GLY A 413 -11.83 5.20 3.00
CA GLY A 413 -12.94 5.76 3.78
C GLY A 413 -14.28 5.82 3.03
N THR A 414 -14.29 5.79 1.70
CA THR A 414 -15.54 5.61 0.96
C THR A 414 -16.01 4.17 1.14
N LEU A 415 -17.32 3.94 1.20
CA LEU A 415 -17.92 2.60 1.28
C LEU A 415 -18.92 2.39 0.15
N SER A 416 -18.97 1.18 -0.40
CA SER A 416 -19.97 0.75 -1.37
C SER A 416 -20.56 -0.59 -0.98
N VAL A 417 -21.83 -0.83 -1.29
CA VAL A 417 -22.46 -2.15 -1.20
C VAL A 417 -23.02 -2.57 -2.55
N ARG A 418 -22.79 -3.84 -2.90
CA ARG A 418 -23.44 -4.52 -4.03
C ARG A 418 -24.40 -5.58 -3.48
N PRO A 419 -25.72 -5.32 -3.41
CA PRO A 419 -26.64 -6.21 -2.70
C PRO A 419 -26.75 -7.61 -3.29
N SER A 420 -26.72 -8.64 -2.44
CA SER A 420 -27.09 -10.02 -2.80
C SER A 420 -28.60 -10.30 -2.63
N THR A 421 -29.32 -9.35 -2.04
CA THR A 421 -30.76 -9.41 -1.78
C THR A 421 -31.57 -9.28 -3.07
N PRO A 422 -32.51 -10.21 -3.36
CA PRO A 422 -33.38 -10.14 -4.54
C PRO A 422 -34.09 -8.80 -4.69
N GLY A 423 -34.15 -8.28 -5.92
CA GLY A 423 -34.74 -6.97 -6.22
C GLY A 423 -33.72 -5.82 -6.19
N LEU A 424 -32.67 -5.92 -5.37
CA LEU A 424 -31.61 -4.91 -5.29
C LEU A 424 -30.33 -5.33 -6.02
N THR A 425 -30.26 -6.57 -6.53
CA THR A 425 -29.07 -7.14 -7.21
C THR A 425 -28.72 -6.48 -8.55
N HIS A 426 -29.40 -5.43 -8.98
CA HIS A 426 -29.01 -4.61 -10.14
C HIS A 426 -28.41 -3.26 -9.74
N LEU A 427 -28.55 -2.89 -8.46
CA LEU A 427 -28.12 -1.61 -7.94
C LEU A 427 -26.76 -1.71 -7.23
N ARG A 428 -26.09 -0.57 -7.15
CA ARG A 428 -24.90 -0.37 -6.35
C ARG A 428 -24.99 0.96 -5.63
N TYR A 429 -24.61 0.98 -4.36
CA TYR A 429 -24.72 2.17 -3.51
C TYR A 429 -23.36 2.54 -2.94
N PHE A 430 -23.06 3.83 -2.94
CA PHE A 430 -21.82 4.43 -2.50
C PHE A 430 -22.15 5.45 -1.41
N ARG A 431 -21.32 5.47 -0.37
CA ARG A 431 -21.36 6.44 0.72
C ARG A 431 -19.98 7.03 0.89
N TYR A 432 -19.87 8.36 0.76
CA TYR A 432 -18.62 9.09 0.90
C TYR A 432 -18.44 9.64 2.32
N PRO A 433 -17.18 9.93 2.74
CA PRO A 433 -16.87 10.40 4.09
C PRO A 433 -17.53 11.73 4.49
N ASN A 434 -17.90 12.56 3.52
CA ASN A 434 -18.62 13.82 3.73
C ASN A 434 -20.15 13.64 3.83
N GLY A 435 -20.64 12.40 3.72
CA GLY A 435 -22.07 12.07 3.77
C GLY A 435 -22.76 12.04 2.41
N GLU A 436 -22.07 12.38 1.32
CA GLU A 436 -22.59 12.28 -0.05
C GLU A 436 -22.90 10.82 -0.42
N GLU A 437 -23.89 10.63 -1.29
CA GLU A 437 -24.45 9.32 -1.63
C GLU A 437 -24.67 9.19 -3.12
N HIS A 438 -24.18 8.09 -3.69
CA HIS A 438 -24.44 7.76 -5.09
C HIS A 438 -25.11 6.39 -5.19
N VAL A 439 -26.04 6.26 -6.13
CA VAL A 439 -26.69 4.98 -6.48
C VAL A 439 -26.61 4.80 -7.98
N TYR A 440 -26.19 3.63 -8.43
CA TYR A 440 -26.11 3.28 -9.86
C TYR A 440 -26.85 1.98 -10.14
N ASP A 441 -27.55 1.93 -11.27
CA ASP A 441 -28.05 0.67 -11.84
C ASP A 441 -26.96 0.10 -12.73
N VAL A 442 -26.11 -0.76 -12.18
CA VAL A 442 -24.94 -1.31 -12.88
C VAL A 442 -25.30 -2.31 -13.99
N VAL A 443 -26.57 -2.68 -14.12
CA VAL A 443 -27.06 -3.54 -15.20
C VAL A 443 -27.58 -2.70 -16.37
N ALA A 444 -28.40 -1.69 -16.09
CA ALA A 444 -28.93 -0.79 -17.12
C ALA A 444 -27.92 0.28 -17.56
N ASP A 445 -27.02 0.69 -16.66
CA ASP A 445 -25.96 1.67 -16.85
C ASP A 445 -24.61 1.10 -16.36
N PRO A 446 -23.98 0.17 -17.12
CA PRO A 446 -22.72 -0.47 -16.73
C PRO A 446 -21.53 0.49 -16.63
N GLY A 447 -21.65 1.71 -17.14
CA GLY A 447 -20.63 2.75 -17.02
C GLY A 447 -20.83 3.67 -15.82
N GLU A 448 -21.82 3.40 -14.95
CA GLU A 448 -22.06 4.13 -13.71
C GLU A 448 -22.12 5.66 -13.95
N THR A 449 -22.86 6.06 -14.99
CA THR A 449 -22.92 7.44 -15.50
C THR A 449 -24.07 8.28 -14.91
N THR A 450 -25.11 7.62 -14.38
CA THR A 450 -26.30 8.28 -13.86
C THR A 450 -26.49 8.00 -12.37
N ASN A 451 -26.33 9.02 -11.53
CA ASN A 451 -26.60 8.93 -10.09
C ASN A 451 -28.11 8.95 -9.81
N LEU A 452 -28.62 7.89 -9.18
CA LEU A 452 -30.02 7.67 -8.80
C LEU A 452 -30.30 7.91 -7.30
N ALA A 453 -29.34 8.48 -6.57
CA ALA A 453 -29.48 8.75 -5.14
C ALA A 453 -30.72 9.61 -4.83
N GLY A 454 -31.34 9.35 -3.68
CA GLY A 454 -32.62 9.96 -3.29
C GLY A 454 -33.86 9.26 -3.89
N GLY A 455 -33.66 8.25 -4.72
CA GLY A 455 -34.72 7.35 -5.21
C GLY A 455 -35.29 6.41 -4.12
N PRO A 456 -36.38 5.67 -4.43
CA PRO A 456 -37.13 4.87 -3.45
C PRO A 456 -36.32 3.74 -2.80
N ASP A 457 -35.30 3.22 -3.48
CA ASP A 457 -34.47 2.11 -2.98
C ASP A 457 -33.33 2.56 -2.06
N THR A 458 -32.99 3.85 -2.04
CA THR A 458 -31.86 4.40 -1.25
C THR A 458 -31.90 3.99 0.22
N PRO A 459 -33.04 4.05 0.94
CA PRO A 459 -33.09 3.62 2.35
C PRO A 459 -32.77 2.12 2.54
N ALA A 460 -33.20 1.26 1.62
CA ALA A 460 -32.90 -0.17 1.68
C ALA A 460 -31.42 -0.43 1.41
N LEU A 461 -30.82 0.29 0.47
CA LEU A 461 -29.39 0.22 0.17
C LEU A 461 -28.51 0.67 1.34
N ARG A 462 -28.93 1.71 2.09
CA ARG A 462 -28.26 2.11 3.35
C ARG A 462 -28.28 0.97 4.37
N ALA A 463 -29.43 0.31 4.54
CA ALA A 463 -29.56 -0.81 5.47
C ALA A 463 -28.68 -2.00 5.06
N GLU A 464 -28.59 -2.30 3.75
CA GLU A 464 -27.67 -3.30 3.20
C GLU A 464 -26.21 -2.95 3.50
N LEU A 465 -25.80 -1.68 3.34
CA LEU A 465 -24.44 -1.24 3.66
C LEU A 465 -24.11 -1.43 5.15
N VAL A 466 -25.03 -1.04 6.04
CA VAL A 466 -24.87 -1.21 7.49
C VAL A 466 -24.75 -2.69 7.86
N ALA A 467 -25.61 -3.54 7.31
CA ALA A 467 -25.56 -4.98 7.57
C ALA A 467 -24.25 -5.61 7.07
N ALA A 468 -23.81 -5.27 5.86
CA ALA A 468 -22.56 -5.76 5.30
C ALA A 468 -21.33 -5.29 6.10
N GLY A 469 -21.30 -4.02 6.51
CA GLY A 469 -20.26 -3.48 7.39
C GLY A 469 -20.10 -4.30 8.67
N LEU A 470 -21.20 -4.58 9.35
CA LEU A 470 -21.19 -5.35 10.61
C LEU A 470 -20.64 -6.77 10.44
N HIS A 471 -20.93 -7.42 9.31
CA HIS A 471 -20.36 -8.75 9.01
C HIS A 471 -18.84 -8.70 8.84
N LEU A 472 -18.31 -7.58 8.34
CA LEU A 472 -16.89 -7.33 8.21
C LEU A 472 -16.28 -6.70 9.47
N GLY A 473 -17.06 -6.54 10.55
CA GLY A 473 -16.58 -5.93 11.79
C GLY A 473 -16.48 -4.41 11.76
N LEU A 474 -17.16 -3.74 10.83
CA LEU A 474 -17.28 -2.29 10.76
C LEU A 474 -18.65 -1.85 11.31
N ASP A 475 -18.71 -1.18 12.46
CA ASP A 475 -19.97 -0.64 12.97
C ASP A 475 -20.33 0.69 12.30
N LEU A 476 -21.52 0.70 11.70
CA LEU A 476 -22.13 1.85 11.04
C LEU A 476 -23.47 2.26 11.69
N ARG A 477 -23.85 1.65 12.83
CA ARG A 477 -25.16 1.86 13.50
C ARG A 477 -25.16 2.99 14.53
N GLY A 478 -24.01 3.25 15.17
CA GLY A 478 -23.87 4.14 16.33
C GLY A 478 -24.46 3.57 17.63
N MET A 479 -23.78 3.83 18.78
CA MET A 479 -24.11 3.64 20.23
C MET A 479 -24.97 2.47 20.77
N GLU A 480 -25.73 1.73 19.98
CA GLU A 480 -26.80 0.90 20.50
C GLU A 480 -26.31 -0.43 21.11
N ARG A 481 -25.07 -0.89 20.81
CA ARG A 481 -24.49 -2.13 21.38
C ARG A 481 -22.94 -2.17 21.49
N PRO A 482 -22.30 -1.31 22.31
CA PRO A 482 -20.84 -1.38 22.52
C PRO A 482 -20.36 -2.67 23.22
N ALA A 483 -21.25 -3.39 23.91
CA ALA A 483 -20.93 -4.68 24.53
C ALA A 483 -20.66 -5.82 23.53
N ASP A 484 -20.93 -5.61 22.23
CA ASP A 484 -20.75 -6.62 21.18
C ASP A 484 -19.28 -6.70 20.67
N GLY A 485 -18.36 -5.85 21.17
CA GLY A 485 -16.92 -5.96 20.89
C GLY A 485 -16.55 -5.70 19.43
N ILE A 486 -16.99 -4.57 18.87
CA ILE A 486 -16.62 -4.17 17.51
C ILE A 486 -15.39 -3.28 17.54
N ASN A 487 -14.26 -3.82 17.07
CA ASN A 487 -12.97 -3.13 17.03
C ASN A 487 -12.86 -2.08 15.91
N ALA A 488 -13.88 -1.88 15.06
CA ALA A 488 -13.78 -0.96 13.93
C ALA A 488 -15.06 -0.16 13.71
N MET A 489 -14.98 1.17 13.68
CA MET A 489 -16.14 2.08 13.65
C MET A 489 -15.93 3.23 12.66
N MET A 490 -16.92 3.54 11.81
CA MET A 490 -16.79 4.59 10.80
C MET A 490 -17.93 5.60 10.86
N ALA A 491 -17.61 6.89 10.99
CA ALA A 491 -18.55 7.99 10.96
C ALA A 491 -18.49 8.73 9.61
N MET A 492 -19.42 8.39 8.72
CA MET A 492 -19.52 8.97 7.36
C MET A 492 -20.29 10.29 7.27
N ASP A 493 -21.09 10.62 8.28
CA ASP A 493 -21.91 11.84 8.33
C ASP A 493 -22.20 12.26 9.78
N GLY A 494 -21.49 11.64 10.72
CA GLY A 494 -21.72 11.86 12.13
C GLY A 494 -23.01 11.27 12.70
N ALA A 495 -23.73 10.41 11.96
CA ALA A 495 -24.84 9.61 12.47
C ALA A 495 -24.38 8.43 13.35
N VAL A 496 -23.10 8.06 13.25
CA VAL A 496 -22.47 7.00 14.04
C VAL A 496 -21.82 7.63 15.27
N VAL A 497 -22.16 7.11 16.45
CA VAL A 497 -21.41 7.44 17.68
C VAL A 497 -20.20 6.54 17.78
N LEU A 498 -19.03 7.16 17.92
CA LEU A 498 -17.73 6.50 18.04
C LEU A 498 -17.35 6.49 19.52
N ALA A 499 -17.53 5.36 20.20
CA ALA A 499 -17.18 5.26 21.62
C ALA A 499 -16.51 3.91 21.85
N GLY A 500 -15.31 3.95 22.41
CA GLY A 500 -14.48 2.78 22.62
C GLY A 500 -14.78 2.04 23.90
N GLY A 501 -14.24 0.84 23.94
CA GLY A 501 -14.11 0.03 25.14
C GLY A 501 -12.64 -0.22 25.45
N PRO A 502 -12.30 -1.14 26.36
CA PRO A 502 -10.93 -1.46 26.75
C PRO A 502 -10.18 -2.34 25.72
N ALA A 503 -10.56 -2.29 24.44
CA ALA A 503 -9.98 -3.07 23.36
C ALA A 503 -9.39 -2.14 22.31
N ASP A 504 -8.34 -2.56 21.61
CA ASP A 504 -7.75 -1.79 20.51
C ASP A 504 -8.79 -1.55 19.39
N ASN A 505 -9.24 -0.29 19.27
CA ASN A 505 -10.25 0.15 18.32
C ASN A 505 -9.64 0.92 17.14
N ASP A 506 -10.15 0.68 15.94
CA ASP A 506 -9.92 1.48 14.76
C ASP A 506 -11.14 2.39 14.49
N TYR A 507 -10.90 3.70 14.39
CA TYR A 507 -11.89 4.72 14.07
C TYR A 507 -11.64 5.29 12.69
N TRP A 508 -12.67 5.38 11.86
CA TRP A 508 -12.62 6.14 10.60
C TRP A 508 -13.52 7.34 10.73
N ALA A 509 -12.97 8.54 10.58
CA ALA A 509 -13.75 9.74 10.74
C ALA A 509 -13.29 10.87 9.80
N TYR A 510 -14.27 11.65 9.37
CA TYR A 510 -14.09 12.83 8.55
C TYR A 510 -14.48 14.10 9.32
N GLY A 511 -13.64 15.13 9.24
CA GLY A 511 -13.89 16.45 9.82
C GLY A 511 -14.26 16.37 11.31
N GLU A 512 -15.31 17.09 11.68
CA GLU A 512 -15.84 17.16 13.04
C GLU A 512 -16.35 15.82 13.59
N ALA A 513 -16.56 14.81 12.73
CA ALA A 513 -16.98 13.50 13.21
C ALA A 513 -15.90 12.81 14.07
N ALA A 514 -14.62 13.18 13.87
CA ALA A 514 -13.53 12.68 14.71
C ALA A 514 -13.64 13.17 16.15
N GLU A 515 -14.17 14.38 16.38
CA GLU A 515 -14.36 14.93 17.73
C GLU A 515 -15.47 14.22 18.52
N LYS A 516 -16.26 13.36 17.87
CA LYS A 516 -17.29 12.53 18.51
C LYS A 516 -16.72 11.27 19.14
N ILE A 517 -15.44 10.96 18.91
CA ILE A 517 -14.79 9.80 19.52
C ILE A 517 -14.63 10.03 21.02
N VAL A 518 -15.08 9.06 21.80
CA VAL A 518 -14.95 9.07 23.27
C VAL A 518 -14.18 7.84 23.70
N GLU A 519 -12.99 8.05 24.28
CA GLU A 519 -12.11 6.99 24.79
C GLU A 519 -11.72 7.18 26.26
N GLY A 520 -11.57 6.04 26.95
CA GLY A 520 -11.05 5.97 28.31
C GLY A 520 -9.51 5.89 28.33
N PRO A 521 -8.83 6.27 29.43
CA PRO A 521 -7.37 6.14 29.54
C PRO A 521 -6.84 4.71 29.49
N ASP A 522 -7.70 3.71 29.66
CA ASP A 522 -7.41 2.28 29.57
C ASP A 522 -7.97 1.62 28.28
N GLY A 523 -8.40 2.44 27.31
CA GLY A 523 -9.11 2.04 26.08
C GLY A 523 -8.37 1.03 25.20
N GLY A 524 -7.04 0.99 25.24
CA GLY A 524 -6.23 0.07 24.44
C GLY A 524 -5.14 0.82 23.70
N GLN A 525 -4.84 0.38 22.49
CA GLN A 525 -4.05 1.13 21.50
C GLN A 525 -4.96 1.49 20.32
N ASP A 526 -5.57 2.66 20.41
CA ASP A 526 -6.61 3.09 19.49
C ASP A 526 -6.03 3.84 18.29
N THR A 527 -6.60 3.56 17.12
CA THR A 527 -6.15 4.14 15.84
C THR A 527 -7.26 4.95 15.20
N LEU A 528 -7.05 6.26 15.05
CA LEU A 528 -7.88 7.12 14.20
C LEU A 528 -7.34 7.15 12.76
N TRP A 529 -8.03 6.47 11.86
CA TRP A 529 -7.98 6.64 10.41
C TRP A 529 -8.68 7.93 10.01
N TYR A 530 -7.93 9.03 10.03
CA TYR A 530 -8.47 10.34 9.70
C TYR A 530 -8.62 10.53 8.19
N LEU A 531 -9.84 10.78 7.76
CA LEU A 531 -10.23 11.01 6.36
C LEU A 531 -10.13 12.50 6.01
N ALA A 532 -9.24 13.25 6.65
CA ALA A 532 -9.21 14.72 6.65
C ALA A 532 -10.57 15.34 6.99
N GLY A 533 -10.75 16.62 6.68
CA GLY A 533 -11.98 17.36 6.92
C GLY A 533 -12.27 18.31 5.78
N PRO A 534 -13.31 19.14 5.90
CA PRO A 534 -13.60 20.17 4.93
C PRO A 534 -12.45 21.17 4.83
N ASP A 535 -12.44 21.99 3.78
CA ASP A 535 -11.34 22.93 3.52
C ASP A 535 -11.09 23.84 4.72
N GLY A 536 -9.84 23.88 5.20
CA GLY A 536 -9.43 24.69 6.35
C GLY A 536 -9.73 24.08 7.73
N TYR A 537 -10.38 22.92 7.80
CA TYR A 537 -10.64 22.26 9.08
C TYR A 537 -9.34 21.78 9.74
N THR A 538 -9.29 21.88 11.08
CA THR A 538 -8.17 21.40 11.90
C THR A 538 -8.69 20.32 12.83
N LEU A 539 -8.15 19.11 12.71
CA LEU A 539 -8.45 18.02 13.61
C LEU A 539 -7.91 18.36 15.00
N ARG A 540 -8.80 18.35 15.99
CA ARG A 540 -8.42 18.26 17.39
C ARG A 540 -8.53 16.80 17.79
N VAL A 541 -7.38 16.15 17.98
CA VAL A 541 -7.36 14.72 18.30
C VAL A 541 -8.05 14.53 19.66
N PRO A 542 -9.04 13.63 19.76
CA PRO A 542 -9.66 13.27 21.03
C PRO A 542 -8.63 12.72 22.02
N ALA A 543 -8.89 12.86 23.32
CA ALA A 543 -8.03 12.27 24.33
C ALA A 543 -7.96 10.74 24.20
N ASN A 544 -6.82 10.16 24.56
CA ASN A 544 -6.57 8.71 24.57
C ASN A 544 -6.69 8.03 23.20
N ILE A 545 -6.39 8.75 22.11
CA ILE A 545 -6.14 8.16 20.80
C ILE A 545 -4.64 8.12 20.58
N GLU A 546 -4.04 6.93 20.64
CA GLU A 546 -2.58 6.77 20.57
C GLU A 546 -2.06 6.90 19.15
N THR A 547 -2.82 6.46 18.14
CA THR A 547 -2.35 6.48 16.75
C THR A 547 -3.29 7.28 15.86
N VAL A 548 -2.75 8.23 15.10
CA VAL A 548 -3.49 8.95 14.06
C VAL A 548 -2.87 8.65 12.72
N ARG A 549 -3.65 8.04 11.82
CA ARG A 549 -3.25 7.70 10.46
C ARG A 549 -4.02 8.51 9.47
N MET A 550 -3.31 9.16 8.55
CA MET A 550 -3.97 9.79 7.41
C MET A 550 -4.40 8.74 6.40
N ALA A 551 -5.71 8.58 6.19
CA ALA A 551 -6.17 7.89 4.99
C ALA A 551 -5.80 8.74 3.76
N THR A 552 -5.25 8.08 2.74
CA THR A 552 -4.46 8.62 1.61
C THR A 552 -5.03 9.76 0.77
N VAL A 553 -6.31 10.12 0.85
CA VAL A 553 -6.99 10.71 -0.34
C VAL A 553 -7.73 12.02 -0.16
N THR A 554 -7.73 12.61 1.02
CA THR A 554 -8.58 13.78 1.30
C THR A 554 -7.78 15.07 1.48
N ALA A 555 -6.62 15.13 0.82
CA ALA A 555 -5.73 16.28 0.81
C ALA A 555 -5.90 17.18 -0.41
N ARG A 556 -7.08 17.18 -1.02
CA ARG A 556 -7.46 18.17 -2.04
C ARG A 556 -8.57 19.06 -1.51
N ASN A 557 -8.65 20.29 -2.03
CA ASN A 557 -9.75 21.16 -1.70
C ASN A 557 -11.07 20.56 -2.22
N GLU A 558 -12.11 20.60 -1.41
CA GLU A 558 -13.44 20.14 -1.80
C GLU A 558 -14.13 21.10 -2.75
N THR A 559 -13.74 22.37 -2.67
CA THR A 559 -14.20 23.41 -3.59
C THR A 559 -13.46 23.39 -4.94
N ASP A 560 -12.24 22.87 -4.98
CA ASP A 560 -11.43 22.73 -6.20
C ASP A 560 -10.45 21.54 -6.06
N SER A 561 -10.84 20.39 -6.61
CA SER A 561 -10.05 19.17 -6.55
C SER A 561 -8.76 19.23 -7.36
N ALA A 562 -8.45 20.31 -8.08
CA ALA A 562 -7.15 20.50 -8.71
C ALA A 562 -6.08 20.99 -7.70
N VAL A 563 -6.49 21.53 -6.55
CA VAL A 563 -5.60 22.16 -5.57
C VAL A 563 -5.46 21.26 -4.34
N GLY A 564 -4.21 20.95 -3.97
CA GLY A 564 -3.91 20.25 -2.72
C GLY A 564 -4.14 21.14 -1.49
N LYS A 565 -4.52 20.56 -0.36
CA LYS A 565 -4.66 21.25 0.94
C LYS A 565 -3.72 20.68 1.99
N VAL A 566 -3.33 21.54 2.93
CA VAL A 566 -2.56 21.15 4.11
C VAL A 566 -3.53 20.66 5.17
N VAL A 567 -3.40 19.40 5.60
CA VAL A 567 -4.19 18.84 6.69
C VAL A 567 -3.57 19.28 8.01
N ARG A 568 -4.38 19.88 8.88
CA ARG A 568 -3.94 20.40 10.18
C ARG A 568 -4.45 19.50 11.28
N ILE A 569 -3.56 19.13 12.19
CA ILE A 569 -3.83 18.21 13.30
C ILE A 569 -3.21 18.80 14.56
N VAL A 570 -3.96 18.78 15.65
CA VAL A 570 -3.51 19.20 16.97
C VAL A 570 -3.80 18.06 17.93
N ALA A 571 -2.76 17.46 18.50
CA ALA A 571 -2.87 16.41 19.50
C ALA A 571 -3.62 16.91 20.74
N HIS A 572 -4.21 15.97 21.48
CA HIS A 572 -4.74 16.32 22.79
C HIS A 572 -3.58 16.67 23.74
N PRO A 573 -3.64 17.75 24.54
CA PRO A 573 -2.49 18.20 25.33
C PRO A 573 -1.94 17.19 26.33
N ALA A 574 -2.75 16.23 26.77
CA ALA A 574 -2.39 15.21 27.76
C ALA A 574 -2.28 13.79 27.19
N SER A 575 -2.36 13.62 25.87
CA SER A 575 -2.31 12.31 25.23
C SER A 575 -1.32 12.36 24.09
N ALA A 576 -0.16 11.73 24.30
CA ALA A 576 0.85 11.57 23.26
C ALA A 576 0.30 10.73 22.11
N ILE A 577 0.71 11.08 20.91
CA ILE A 577 0.26 10.49 19.66
C ILE A 577 1.43 9.95 18.84
N ARG A 578 1.12 8.88 18.12
CA ARG A 578 1.86 8.39 16.97
C ARG A 578 1.11 8.82 15.71
N PHE A 579 1.63 9.83 15.04
CA PHE A 579 1.13 10.30 13.75
C PHE A 579 1.85 9.62 12.58
N GLU A 580 1.08 9.07 11.64
CA GLU A 580 1.60 8.48 10.39
C GLU A 580 0.85 9.07 9.19
N ALA A 581 1.57 9.83 8.36
CA ALA A 581 1.04 10.35 7.11
C ALA A 581 1.12 9.33 5.97
N SER A 582 0.11 9.38 5.11
CA SER A 582 0.09 8.68 3.83
C SER A 582 0.84 9.45 2.74
N GLU A 583 1.08 8.79 1.59
CA GLU A 583 2.14 9.18 0.67
C GLU A 583 2.09 10.63 0.14
N ARG A 584 0.93 11.23 -0.14
CA ARG A 584 0.81 12.47 -0.94
C ARG A 584 0.12 13.65 -0.25
N VAL A 585 0.10 13.68 1.08
CA VAL A 585 -0.62 14.71 1.85
C VAL A 585 0.36 15.63 2.56
N SER A 586 0.29 16.94 2.30
CA SER A 586 0.98 17.91 3.15
C SER A 586 0.27 18.04 4.48
N VAL A 587 1.05 18.03 5.56
CA VAL A 587 0.53 17.99 6.93
C VAL A 587 1.17 19.06 7.79
N HIS A 588 0.38 19.58 8.72
CA HIS A 588 0.86 20.35 9.85
C HIS A 588 0.33 19.68 11.11
N VAL A 589 1.23 19.13 11.92
CA VAL A 589 0.88 18.42 13.16
C VAL A 589 1.52 19.13 14.34
N THR A 590 0.69 19.51 15.31
CA THR A 590 1.12 19.98 16.63
C THR A 590 0.92 18.84 17.62
N GLY A 591 1.98 18.48 18.34
CA GLY A 591 2.03 17.44 19.35
C GLY A 591 1.43 17.86 20.69
N SER A 592 1.61 16.97 21.65
CA SER A 592 1.07 17.00 23.00
C SER A 592 2.12 17.57 23.98
N ALA A 593 1.96 17.26 25.26
CA ALA A 593 2.97 17.53 26.29
C ALA A 593 3.74 16.27 26.73
N GLY A 594 3.58 15.15 26.02
CA GLY A 594 4.33 13.91 26.24
C GLY A 594 5.01 13.44 24.96
N ASP A 595 5.73 12.32 25.04
CA ASP A 595 6.61 11.84 23.97
C ASP A 595 5.84 11.44 22.69
N ASP A 596 5.82 12.32 21.69
CA ASP A 596 5.13 12.15 20.42
C ASP A 596 6.01 11.54 19.34
N VAL A 597 5.39 10.80 18.41
CA VAL A 597 6.06 10.25 17.23
C VAL A 597 5.35 10.72 15.98
N MET A 598 6.00 11.56 15.16
CA MET A 598 5.40 12.08 13.93
C MET A 598 6.21 11.65 12.72
N VAL A 599 5.57 10.90 11.83
CA VAL A 599 6.15 10.39 10.59
C VAL A 599 5.48 11.04 9.40
N GLY A 600 6.25 11.82 8.65
CA GLY A 600 5.82 12.62 7.51
C GLY A 600 5.51 11.80 6.26
N PRO A 601 4.88 12.44 5.25
CA PRO A 601 4.49 11.82 4.00
C PRO A 601 5.70 11.48 3.13
N VAL A 602 5.53 10.53 2.20
CA VAL A 602 6.59 10.04 1.30
C VAL A 602 6.83 10.98 0.10
N TYR A 603 5.82 11.77 -0.28
CA TYR A 603 5.81 12.59 -1.50
C TYR A 603 5.26 14.01 -1.27
N ALA A 604 5.43 14.55 -0.05
CA ALA A 604 5.06 15.92 0.29
C ALA A 604 5.90 16.46 1.44
N GLY A 605 5.83 17.77 1.68
CA GLY A 605 6.39 18.42 2.87
C GLY A 605 5.54 18.23 4.12
N ALA A 606 6.16 18.42 5.29
CA ALA A 606 5.49 18.33 6.60
C ALA A 606 5.98 19.44 7.54
N VAL A 607 5.07 19.97 8.34
CA VAL A 607 5.38 20.84 9.49
C VAL A 607 5.02 20.08 10.76
N PHE A 608 5.99 19.87 11.64
CA PHE A 608 5.80 19.18 12.92
C PHE A 608 6.27 20.07 14.06
N GLU A 609 5.43 20.20 15.09
CA GLU A 609 5.75 20.86 16.34
C GLU A 609 5.61 19.80 17.43
N GLY A 610 6.71 19.27 17.99
CA GLY A 610 6.71 18.20 18.99
C GLY A 610 6.03 18.63 20.28
N GLY A 611 6.50 19.76 20.84
CA GLY A 611 5.88 20.38 22.00
C GLY A 611 6.73 20.21 23.24
N ALA A 612 6.25 19.47 24.22
CA ALA A 612 7.07 19.05 25.36
C ALA A 612 7.11 17.53 25.40
N GLY A 613 8.20 16.95 25.89
CA GLY A 613 8.40 15.50 25.89
C GLY A 613 9.68 15.15 25.14
N HIS A 614 9.88 13.85 24.89
CA HIS A 614 10.97 13.34 24.07
C HIS A 614 10.43 12.93 22.71
N ASP A 615 10.37 13.87 21.78
CA ASP A 615 9.66 13.72 20.53
C ASP A 615 10.51 13.12 19.43
N ARG A 616 9.86 12.40 18.51
CA ARG A 616 10.50 11.83 17.32
C ARG A 616 9.83 12.33 16.06
N LEU A 617 10.51 13.22 15.34
CA LEU A 617 10.01 13.87 14.12
C LEU A 617 10.79 13.37 12.89
N VAL A 618 10.11 12.71 11.95
CA VAL A 618 10.77 12.01 10.83
C VAL A 618 10.15 12.39 9.50
N ALA A 619 10.96 12.88 8.57
CA ALA A 619 10.61 13.02 7.16
C ALA A 619 10.82 11.69 6.42
N LEU A 620 9.86 11.29 5.60
CA LEU A 620 10.02 10.14 4.69
C LEU A 620 10.29 10.55 3.24
N SER A 621 10.00 11.80 2.87
CA SER A 621 10.21 12.24 1.49
C SER A 621 11.69 12.35 1.14
N GLY A 622 12.10 11.62 0.12
CA GLY A 622 13.42 11.74 -0.49
C GLY A 622 13.50 12.77 -1.62
N ARG A 623 12.41 13.50 -1.91
CA ARG A 623 12.35 14.43 -3.04
C ARG A 623 12.98 15.77 -2.68
N ARG A 624 13.93 16.22 -3.50
CA ARG A 624 14.69 17.48 -3.29
C ARG A 624 13.85 18.76 -3.22
N ASN A 625 12.64 18.75 -3.76
CA ASN A 625 11.75 19.91 -3.76
C ASN A 625 10.82 19.96 -2.56
N ASP A 626 10.66 18.84 -1.85
CA ASP A 626 9.84 18.82 -0.65
C ASP A 626 10.62 19.51 0.48
N ARG A 627 9.88 20.11 1.40
CA ARG A 627 10.44 20.87 2.51
C ARG A 627 9.76 20.49 3.80
N HIS A 628 10.55 20.35 4.84
CA HIS A 628 10.13 19.98 6.17
C HIS A 628 10.49 21.08 7.15
N ALA A 629 9.58 21.38 8.08
CA ALA A 629 9.83 22.30 9.18
C ALA A 629 9.50 21.58 10.48
N PHE A 630 10.52 21.12 11.19
CA PHE A 630 10.39 20.33 12.42
C PHE A 630 10.94 21.12 13.60
N TYR A 631 10.12 21.25 14.63
CA TYR A 631 10.44 21.90 15.89
C TYR A 631 10.24 20.86 16.98
N GLY A 632 11.32 20.40 17.62
CA GLY A 632 11.28 19.43 18.73
C GLY A 632 10.53 20.02 19.91
N GLY A 633 11.07 21.10 20.45
CA GLY A 633 10.46 21.81 21.56
C GLY A 633 11.25 21.55 22.83
N ALA A 634 10.58 21.22 23.93
CA ALA A 634 11.24 21.01 25.21
C ALA A 634 11.42 19.52 25.51
N GLY A 635 12.66 19.11 25.76
CA GLY A 635 13.05 17.74 26.05
C GLY A 635 14.08 17.25 25.03
N ASN A 636 14.55 16.02 25.21
CA ASN A 636 15.56 15.43 24.33
C ASN A 636 14.90 14.81 23.09
N ASP A 637 14.91 15.52 21.97
CA ASP A 637 14.18 15.19 20.76
C ASP A 637 15.06 14.50 19.71
N THR A 638 14.42 13.79 18.79
CA THR A 638 15.07 13.21 17.61
C THR A 638 14.41 13.72 16.34
N LEU A 639 15.12 14.56 15.61
CA LEU A 639 14.68 15.12 14.33
C LEU A 639 15.42 14.45 13.18
N THR A 640 14.70 14.08 12.13
CA THR A 640 15.29 13.54 10.89
C THR A 640 14.63 14.21 9.69
N GLY A 641 15.35 15.13 9.05
CA GLY A 641 14.99 15.81 7.80
C GLY A 641 15.07 14.90 6.57
N GLY A 642 14.70 15.47 5.43
CA GLY A 642 14.70 14.82 4.12
C GLY A 642 15.92 15.20 3.28
N ASN A 643 15.76 15.13 1.95
CA ASN A 643 16.82 15.53 1.00
C ASN A 643 16.61 16.97 0.45
N GLY A 644 15.79 17.75 1.16
CA GLY A 644 15.14 18.96 0.66
C GLY A 644 15.83 20.25 1.09
N ARG A 645 15.01 21.28 1.30
CA ARG A 645 15.45 22.49 1.99
C ARG A 645 14.69 22.56 3.30
N ASP A 646 15.26 21.96 4.34
CA ASP A 646 14.55 21.72 5.59
C ASP A 646 14.94 22.71 6.68
N THR A 647 14.04 22.92 7.63
CA THR A 647 14.26 23.70 8.86
C THR A 647 14.05 22.77 10.03
N LEU A 648 15.10 22.53 10.81
CA LEU A 648 15.11 21.63 11.96
C LEU A 648 15.55 22.42 13.19
N ASP A 649 14.73 22.46 14.22
CA ASP A 649 15.02 23.13 15.48
C ASP A 649 14.80 22.13 16.63
N GLY A 650 15.86 21.75 17.33
CA GLY A 650 15.79 20.84 18.48
C GLY A 650 15.04 21.49 19.63
N GLY A 651 15.52 22.67 20.06
CA GLY A 651 14.94 23.43 21.16
C GLY A 651 15.75 23.20 22.44
N PRO A 652 15.16 23.39 23.64
CA PRO A 652 15.86 23.05 24.89
C PRO A 652 15.89 21.55 25.16
N GLY A 653 17.07 20.95 25.28
CA GLY A 653 17.24 19.52 25.51
C GLY A 653 18.56 19.01 24.94
N ASP A 654 18.91 17.75 25.21
CA ASP A 654 20.04 17.09 24.54
C ASP A 654 19.51 16.39 23.28
N ASP A 655 19.58 17.06 22.12
CA ASP A 655 18.87 16.63 20.91
C ASP A 655 19.71 15.81 19.93
N VAL A 656 19.03 15.00 19.12
CA VAL A 656 19.64 14.28 17.98
C VAL A 656 19.03 14.76 16.69
N ILE A 657 19.77 15.54 15.93
CA ILE A 657 19.30 16.15 14.67
C ILE A 657 20.04 15.54 13.49
N ARG A 658 19.29 15.00 12.54
CA ARG A 658 19.79 14.50 11.25
C ARG A 658 19.19 15.34 10.13
N GLY A 659 19.98 16.22 9.53
CA GLY A 659 19.55 17.10 8.44
C GLY A 659 19.15 16.34 7.17
N GLY A 660 19.94 15.34 6.79
CA GLY A 660 19.83 14.70 5.48
C GLY A 660 20.60 15.50 4.42
N ASP A 661 20.45 15.16 3.14
CA ASP A 661 21.06 15.95 2.07
C ASP A 661 20.29 17.27 1.86
N GLY A 662 20.92 18.24 1.20
CA GLY A 662 20.24 19.43 0.70
C GLY A 662 20.65 20.71 1.42
N PHE A 663 19.76 21.71 1.40
CA PHE A 663 20.10 23.05 1.90
C PHE A 663 19.37 23.31 3.22
N ASN A 664 19.96 22.86 4.33
CA ASN A 664 19.25 22.83 5.60
C ASN A 664 19.51 24.07 6.45
N ILE A 665 18.54 24.42 7.30
CA ILE A 665 18.71 25.35 8.42
C ILE A 665 18.51 24.52 9.68
N ILE A 666 19.57 24.35 10.47
CA ILE A 666 19.56 23.51 11.66
C ILE A 666 19.86 24.35 12.89
N HIS A 667 19.02 24.25 13.91
CA HIS A 667 19.23 24.81 15.23
C HIS A 667 19.27 23.65 16.25
N GLY A 668 20.40 23.47 16.94
CA GLY A 668 20.49 22.56 18.08
C GLY A 668 19.63 23.08 19.22
N GLY A 669 20.05 24.22 19.76
CA GLY A 669 19.35 24.90 20.84
C GLY A 669 20.15 24.81 22.13
N PRO A 670 19.57 25.13 23.30
CA PRO A 670 20.26 24.95 24.57
C PRO A 670 20.33 23.48 24.98
N GLY A 671 21.54 22.94 25.09
CA GLY A 671 21.78 21.58 25.55
C GLY A 671 23.02 20.94 24.92
N ASN A 672 23.13 19.61 24.99
CA ASN A 672 24.27 18.88 24.43
C ASN A 672 23.83 18.10 23.20
N ASP A 673 23.90 18.75 22.04
CA ASP A 673 23.28 18.23 20.82
C ASP A 673 24.23 17.39 19.98
N LEU A 674 23.66 16.37 19.33
CA LEU A 674 24.31 15.61 18.27
C LEU A 674 23.67 15.96 16.93
N ILE A 675 24.40 16.71 16.10
CA ILE A 675 23.95 17.16 14.79
C ILE A 675 24.73 16.42 13.70
N THR A 676 24.01 15.84 12.75
CA THR A 676 24.59 15.27 11.52
C THR A 676 23.87 15.82 10.31
N ASP A 677 24.61 16.33 9.33
CA ASP A 677 24.07 16.83 8.07
C ASP A 677 24.74 16.15 6.86
N GLY A 678 24.05 16.17 5.72
CA GLY A 678 24.48 15.51 4.48
C GLY A 678 25.26 16.42 3.54
N ASP A 679 25.17 16.13 2.25
CA ASP A 679 25.79 16.95 1.20
C ASP A 679 24.95 18.19 0.86
N HIS A 680 25.58 19.15 0.18
CA HIS A 680 25.13 20.52 -0.14
C HIS A 680 25.32 21.52 1.01
N SER A 681 24.95 22.78 0.79
CA SER A 681 25.26 23.88 1.71
C SER A 681 24.15 24.11 2.73
N SER A 682 24.50 24.04 4.01
CA SER A 682 23.58 24.27 5.12
C SER A 682 24.03 25.40 6.06
N GLU A 683 23.09 25.91 6.84
CA GLU A 683 23.31 26.83 7.95
C GLU A 683 23.03 26.10 9.27
N ILE A 684 24.04 25.96 10.12
CA ILE A 684 23.97 25.12 11.32
C ILE A 684 24.32 25.95 12.57
N HIS A 685 23.35 26.11 13.46
CA HIS A 685 23.48 26.79 14.75
C HIS A 685 23.57 25.77 15.86
N THR A 686 24.70 25.72 16.58
CA THR A 686 24.89 24.72 17.64
C THR A 686 24.15 25.06 18.93
N GLY A 687 23.82 26.34 19.15
CA GLY A 687 23.36 26.82 20.45
C GLY A 687 24.41 26.64 21.56
N PRO A 688 24.06 26.97 22.83
CA PRO A 688 24.96 26.82 23.96
C PRO A 688 25.01 25.37 24.48
N GLY A 689 26.18 24.90 24.91
CA GLY A 689 26.34 23.61 25.59
C GLY A 689 27.46 22.75 25.02
N ARG A 690 27.38 21.41 25.18
CA ARG A 690 28.40 20.48 24.66
C ARG A 690 27.91 19.81 23.37
N ASN A 691 28.19 20.41 22.23
CA ASN A 691 27.66 19.94 20.94
C ASN A 691 28.67 19.16 20.12
N ARG A 692 28.17 18.19 19.36
CA ARG A 692 28.95 17.48 18.35
C ARG A 692 28.26 17.60 17.00
N VAL A 693 29.00 18.07 16.00
CA VAL A 693 28.48 18.27 14.65
C VAL A 693 29.34 17.56 13.62
N VAL A 694 28.70 16.86 12.69
CA VAL A 694 29.33 16.25 11.51
C VAL A 694 28.53 16.62 10.26
N SER A 695 29.14 17.32 9.31
CA SER A 695 28.51 17.65 8.02
C SER A 695 29.19 16.93 6.85
N GLY A 696 28.47 16.83 5.73
CA GLY A 696 28.95 16.27 4.47
C GLY A 696 29.69 17.30 3.61
N SER A 697 29.60 17.19 2.28
CA SER A 697 30.25 18.15 1.38
C SER A 697 29.37 19.37 1.10
N GLY A 698 29.90 20.57 1.20
CA GLY A 698 29.13 21.80 1.04
C GLY A 698 29.91 23.07 1.39
N ARG A 699 29.35 24.21 1.01
CA ARG A 699 29.77 25.50 1.58
C ARG A 699 28.91 25.78 2.80
N ASP A 700 29.19 25.11 3.90
CA ASP A 700 28.40 25.21 5.12
C ASP A 700 28.75 26.45 5.94
N GLN A 701 27.76 26.96 6.66
CA GLN A 701 27.92 28.06 7.61
C GLN A 701 27.56 27.56 9.02
N PHE A 702 28.58 27.48 9.88
CA PHE A 702 28.39 27.10 11.28
C PHE A 702 28.32 28.34 12.16
N HIS A 703 27.23 28.50 12.90
CA HIS A 703 27.06 29.48 13.97
C HIS A 703 27.24 28.78 15.32
N VAL A 704 28.46 28.85 15.84
CA VAL A 704 28.88 28.09 17.02
C VAL A 704 28.63 28.91 18.27
N GLY A 705 27.72 28.44 19.12
CA GLY A 705 27.39 29.05 20.40
C GLY A 705 28.45 28.81 21.48
N PRO A 706 28.30 29.43 22.68
CA PRO A 706 29.22 29.22 23.80
C PRO A 706 29.13 27.80 24.35
N GLY A 707 30.12 27.37 25.14
CA GLY A 707 30.20 25.97 25.63
C GLY A 707 31.33 25.18 24.96
N GLU A 708 31.18 23.87 24.81
CA GLU A 708 32.21 22.97 24.27
C GLU A 708 31.73 22.27 22.99
N ASN A 709 32.23 22.70 21.84
CA ASN A 709 31.77 22.20 20.55
C ASN A 709 32.86 21.38 19.85
N THR A 710 32.51 20.22 19.27
CA THR A 710 33.37 19.46 18.37
C THR A 710 32.73 19.37 17.00
N ILE A 711 33.40 19.89 15.97
CA ILE A 711 32.83 20.05 14.62
C ILE A 711 33.74 19.39 13.59
N THR A 712 33.14 18.53 12.76
CA THR A 712 33.69 18.04 11.50
C THR A 712 32.88 18.69 10.37
N GLY A 713 33.48 19.63 9.65
CA GLY A 713 32.79 20.48 8.69
C GLY A 713 32.63 19.88 7.29
N GLY A 714 33.46 18.90 6.92
CA GLY A 714 33.42 18.27 5.61
C GLY A 714 34.17 19.04 4.51
N GLU A 715 33.84 18.77 3.24
CA GLU A 715 34.51 19.39 2.08
C GLU A 715 33.74 20.60 1.56
N GLY A 716 34.34 21.51 0.78
CA GLY A 716 33.58 22.48 -0.03
C GLY A 716 33.78 23.97 0.32
N GLY A 717 34.49 24.27 1.39
CA GLY A 717 34.81 25.64 1.84
C GLY A 717 33.83 26.12 2.89
N VAL A 718 34.12 25.78 4.15
CA VAL A 718 33.24 25.95 5.31
C VAL A 718 33.53 27.28 6.01
N THR A 719 32.48 27.96 6.48
CA THR A 719 32.63 29.19 7.30
C THR A 719 32.15 28.96 8.72
N TYR A 720 33.02 29.21 9.70
CA TYR A 720 32.74 29.07 11.14
C TYR A 720 32.60 30.45 11.79
N HIS A 721 31.39 30.82 12.20
CA HIS A 721 31.08 31.98 13.03
C HIS A 721 31.08 31.57 14.51
N ILE A 722 32.15 31.86 15.23
CA ILE A 722 32.36 31.34 16.59
C ILE A 722 32.11 32.42 17.64
N ALA A 723 31.11 32.21 18.50
CA ALA A 723 30.78 33.11 19.60
C ALA A 723 31.89 33.14 20.67
N TRP A 724 31.96 34.24 21.42
CA TRP A 724 32.85 34.34 22.57
C TRP A 724 32.24 33.59 23.78
N GLY A 725 33.07 32.85 24.52
CA GLY A 725 32.68 32.19 25.77
C GLY A 725 32.69 30.65 25.75
N GLY A 726 33.55 30.01 24.95
CA GLY A 726 33.59 28.54 24.86
C GLY A 726 34.87 27.97 24.26
N VAL A 727 34.91 26.64 24.20
CA VAL A 727 35.93 25.83 23.52
C VAL A 727 35.31 25.25 22.26
N THR A 728 35.93 25.45 21.10
CA THR A 728 35.50 24.84 19.83
C THR A 728 36.64 24.08 19.21
N THR A 729 36.46 22.80 18.94
CA THR A 729 37.41 21.94 18.24
C THR A 729 36.91 21.67 16.83
N ILE A 730 37.71 22.03 15.83
CA ILE A 730 37.46 21.73 14.41
C ILE A 730 38.42 20.60 14.01
N THR A 731 37.86 19.44 13.67
CA THR A 731 38.65 18.19 13.53
C THR A 731 39.19 17.96 12.11
N ASP A 732 38.71 18.72 11.13
CA ASP A 732 39.01 18.51 9.71
C ASP A 732 39.24 19.80 8.92
N TRP A 733 39.80 20.83 9.58
CA TRP A 733 40.13 22.11 8.95
C TRP A 733 40.93 21.97 7.64
N ARG A 734 40.57 22.74 6.61
CA ARG A 734 41.21 22.72 5.29
C ARG A 734 41.53 24.12 4.77
N ALA A 735 42.43 24.16 3.80
CA ALA A 735 42.67 25.36 3.00
C ALA A 735 41.42 25.69 2.16
N GLY A 736 40.83 26.86 2.40
CA GLY A 736 39.58 27.30 1.77
C GLY A 736 38.46 27.56 2.79
N ASP A 737 38.60 27.05 4.00
CA ASP A 737 37.70 27.35 5.12
C ASP A 737 37.99 28.74 5.71
N ALA A 738 37.00 29.29 6.41
CA ALA A 738 37.08 30.61 7.02
C ALA A 738 36.57 30.59 8.47
N ILE A 739 37.27 31.29 9.37
CA ILE A 739 36.81 31.51 10.74
C ILE A 739 36.48 32.99 10.92
N ARG A 740 35.30 33.27 11.47
CA ARG A 740 34.76 34.59 11.79
C ARG A 740 34.56 34.68 13.29
N LEU A 741 35.36 35.53 13.95
CA LEU A 741 35.31 35.76 15.40
C LEU A 741 34.61 37.10 15.73
N ALA A 742 33.60 37.46 14.94
CA ALA A 742 32.87 38.71 15.12
C ALA A 742 32.21 38.73 16.51
N GLY A 743 32.41 39.82 17.26
CA GLY A 743 31.89 39.97 18.63
C GLY A 743 32.85 39.53 19.74
N TRP A 744 34.06 39.04 19.41
CA TRP A 744 35.10 38.85 20.42
C TRP A 744 35.60 40.20 20.97
N PRO A 745 35.85 40.33 22.29
CA PRO A 745 36.17 41.61 22.92
C PRO A 745 37.59 42.14 22.63
N GLY A 746 38.40 41.40 21.85
CA GLY A 746 39.78 41.75 21.58
C GLY A 746 40.42 40.83 20.54
N THR A 747 41.72 41.04 20.30
CA THR A 747 42.50 40.22 19.37
C THR A 747 42.95 38.93 20.07
N PRO A 748 42.66 37.73 19.54
CA PRO A 748 43.10 36.48 20.13
C PRO A 748 44.58 36.17 19.86
N ASP A 749 45.20 35.46 20.79
CA ASP A 749 46.52 34.85 20.62
C ASP A 749 46.40 33.58 19.76
N ILE A 750 47.30 33.41 18.80
CA ILE A 750 47.34 32.22 17.93
C ILE A 750 48.67 31.51 18.15
N ALA A 751 48.63 30.26 18.61
CA ALA A 751 49.81 29.45 18.92
C ALA A 751 49.72 28.06 18.30
N GLN A 752 50.88 27.49 17.99
CA GLN A 752 51.00 26.07 17.63
C GLN A 752 51.11 25.26 18.92
N ASP A 753 50.31 24.20 19.06
CA ASP A 753 50.37 23.25 20.18
C ASP A 753 50.45 21.82 19.64
N GLY A 754 51.66 21.26 19.61
CA GLY A 754 51.90 19.96 18.96
C GLY A 754 51.45 19.98 17.48
N PRO A 755 50.65 19.00 17.02
CA PRO A 755 50.13 18.96 15.67
C PRO A 755 48.94 19.92 15.44
N ASP A 756 48.48 20.66 16.45
CA ASP A 756 47.27 21.47 16.39
C ASP A 756 47.57 22.98 16.40
N VAL A 757 46.65 23.79 15.88
CA VAL A 757 46.69 25.26 16.03
C VAL A 757 45.62 25.70 17.01
N VAL A 758 46.00 26.51 18.01
CA VAL A 758 45.11 27.00 19.06
C VAL A 758 44.96 28.51 18.97
N ILE A 759 43.73 28.99 18.85
CA ILE A 759 43.34 30.40 18.89
C ILE A 759 42.70 30.66 20.25
N ARG A 760 43.19 31.64 21.03
CA ARG A 760 42.76 31.85 22.41
C ARG A 760 42.55 33.32 22.75
N LEU A 761 41.45 33.62 23.42
CA LEU A 761 41.23 34.92 24.08
C LEU A 761 40.55 34.70 25.43
N GLY A 762 41.35 34.80 26.50
CA GLY A 762 40.89 34.47 27.86
C GLY A 762 40.49 33.00 27.96
N MET A 763 39.22 32.76 28.32
CA MET A 763 38.63 31.42 28.41
C MET A 763 38.10 30.89 27.08
N SER A 764 38.04 31.71 26.02
CA SER A 764 37.59 31.25 24.71
C SER A 764 38.75 30.61 23.95
N VAL A 765 38.53 29.41 23.42
CA VAL A 765 39.56 28.62 22.73
C VAL A 765 38.98 28.03 21.46
N VAL A 766 39.68 28.14 20.33
CA VAL A 766 39.42 27.37 19.12
C VAL A 766 40.62 26.49 18.84
N VAL A 767 40.42 25.18 18.70
CA VAL A 767 41.45 24.20 18.38
C VAL A 767 41.21 23.72 16.95
N LEU A 768 42.22 23.80 16.10
CA LEU A 768 42.23 23.20 14.76
C LEU A 768 43.11 21.95 14.81
N GLU A 769 42.49 20.78 14.83
CA GLU A 769 43.22 19.53 15.00
C GLU A 769 44.03 19.17 13.74
N GLY A 770 45.24 18.66 13.94
CA GLY A 770 46.12 18.16 12.88
C GLY A 770 46.70 19.22 11.94
N GLN A 771 46.58 20.51 12.27
CA GLN A 771 47.08 21.62 11.46
C GLN A 771 48.51 22.05 11.81
N THR A 772 49.38 22.13 10.79
CA THR A 772 50.84 22.27 10.99
C THR A 772 51.42 23.66 10.66
N ASP A 773 50.60 24.62 10.22
CA ASP A 773 51.09 25.97 9.86
C ASP A 773 50.20 27.11 10.41
N GLY A 774 50.36 27.40 11.71
CA GLY A 774 49.71 28.55 12.34
C GLY A 774 50.15 29.93 11.81
N ALA A 775 51.26 30.05 11.06
CA ALA A 775 51.71 31.32 10.48
C ALA A 775 50.96 31.65 9.18
N ALA A 776 50.69 30.66 8.34
CA ALA A 776 49.80 30.80 7.18
C ALA A 776 48.36 31.11 7.61
N LEU A 777 47.88 30.47 8.69
CA LEU A 777 46.55 30.73 9.25
C LEU A 777 46.40 32.19 9.72
N ARG A 778 47.44 32.77 10.35
CA ARG A 778 47.47 34.19 10.73
C ARG A 778 47.28 35.15 9.55
N ALA A 779 47.74 34.78 8.35
CA ALA A 779 47.57 35.58 7.14
C ALA A 779 46.20 35.34 6.45
N ALA A 780 45.60 34.16 6.65
CA ALA A 780 44.31 33.76 6.09
C ALA A 780 43.09 34.17 6.94
N LEU A 781 43.28 34.32 8.26
CA LEU A 781 42.28 34.91 9.16
C LEU A 781 42.13 36.39 8.78
N ALA A 782 41.21 36.68 7.87
CA ALA A 782 40.81 38.04 7.55
C ALA A 782 40.24 38.66 8.83
N TRP A 783 41.06 39.43 9.54
CA TRP A 783 40.59 40.38 10.53
C TRP A 783 39.65 41.32 9.77
N ALA A 784 38.35 41.13 9.91
CA ALA A 784 37.37 42.05 9.35
C ALA A 784 37.50 43.35 10.13
N GLU A 785 38.35 44.24 9.63
CA GLU A 785 38.45 45.63 10.04
C GLU A 785 37.08 46.30 9.85
N SER A 786 36.24 46.24 10.89
CA SER A 786 35.14 47.19 11.08
C SER A 786 34.91 47.48 12.56
N VAL A 787 35.99 47.60 13.34
CA VAL A 787 35.96 48.35 14.60
C VAL A 787 36.80 49.60 14.39
N GLY A 788 36.23 50.56 13.67
CA GLY A 788 36.77 51.91 13.52
C GLY A 788 35.67 52.91 13.82
N GLY A 789 35.79 53.60 14.96
CA GLY A 789 34.95 54.75 15.34
C GLY A 789 34.27 54.60 16.68
#